data_AF-A0A2W6AN82-F1
#
_entry.id   AF-A0A2W6AN82-F1
#
_cell.length_a   1.000
_cell.length_b   1.000
_cell.length_c   1.000
_cell.angle_alpha   90.00
_cell.angle_beta   90.00
_cell.angle_gamma   90.00
#
_symmetry.space_group_name_H-M   'P 1'
#
loop_
_entity.id
_entity.type
_entity.pdbx_description
1 polymer ?
#
loop_
_entity_poly.entity_id
_entity_poly.type
_entity_poly.pdbx_seq_one_letter_code
_entity_poly.pdbx_strand_id
1 'polypeptide(L)'
;MLRSSCRCGEKAIVMFTPRRIAVYIIALAAFLLVSCTAQQGATTTGGGTGGANTAANPALPTPVGSFVYPTATNQALSTPVGTFVYPTATNPSLPTPVGSFVYPTEGTGNATPRPTVRATAVTPASKISPGLAQRMAANPSDIAYDILLEQADYSGVPLLPPTEVAKESGRRAQEVADRTQPPVKDAIVKLQLAGEIKDFHAFVVCNCFTILGTAHSVEMLAARQDVKRLELIPKSDIYAPLHPAATPLPVSPSTQQNQGVRPSGGTGWNATAINRNEAWSYTQGTGSVVGVIDSGVAYLHPALNTRWRGYGAGVDYNWSDFPDGSFATSTPYDNIGHGTFTTGVIVGGDPGRAVGMAPLASWIACRLDGNTDFGFYSSELACLGWMFRPTDMNNNNPMDSKRPNVINGSWEIPSTVNDNSAIENVIRTLNAGGVVTVFASGNDISGASSGSIVRPASYPLAVAAGAVGYPTASVYPTAFYSKYGPSSYTHLAKPEVMAPGGSGDNPPDSSSILSSVPTPGGPCDPQLCDPSGYHLADGTSEAAPHVAAVAALLYSYNPSLSPGEIVYYIEHGAAKAAAGLEPDNNTGWGLINARNSLDILASCTPNFTDIGGDVFYDAIKALACGNVVNGTGGTLFSPAAASTRAQFTKIVCLAFGVPINTPTATPPGPPTFPDVPPSYWAYQYIESAHAAGIISGYADGYFRPDYPVTRAQASVMIQNIKQYTVYSPPNPTFSDVPPDYFAYSAIETLNHAMVVKGYGDGTFRPYLDIRRDELCGITYKAIQITTN
;
A
#
# COMPACT_ATOMS: atom_id res chain seq x y z
N MET A 1 23.99 15.40 56.31
CA MET A 1 24.68 14.16 56.73
C MET A 1 25.08 13.45 55.45
N LEU A 2 26.35 13.34 55.03
CA LEU A 2 27.55 12.67 55.58
C LEU A 2 27.55 11.13 55.44
N ARG A 3 28.58 10.63 54.71
CA ARG A 3 29.15 9.27 54.60
C ARG A 3 28.56 8.25 53.58
N SER A 4 29.33 7.27 53.08
CA SER A 4 30.54 7.34 52.19
C SER A 4 31.31 6.00 52.07
N SER A 5 31.57 5.53 50.83
CA SER A 5 32.61 4.52 50.43
C SER A 5 32.60 4.40 48.88
N CYS A 6 33.66 4.58 48.06
CA CYS A 6 35.13 4.48 48.17
C CYS A 6 35.63 3.02 48.25
N ARG A 7 36.62 2.53 47.45
CA ARG A 7 37.84 3.14 46.84
C ARG A 7 38.30 2.51 45.49
N CYS A 8 39.20 3.24 44.79
CA CYS A 8 40.37 2.87 43.93
C CYS A 8 40.44 1.54 43.12
N GLY A 9 41.07 1.47 41.92
CA GLY A 9 41.67 2.48 41.02
C GLY A 9 43.21 2.39 40.82
N GLU A 10 43.72 2.58 39.59
CA GLU A 10 45.16 2.66 39.25
C GLU A 10 45.43 3.62 38.04
N LYS A 11 46.70 3.92 37.68
CA LYS A 11 47.09 5.06 36.79
C LYS A 11 48.38 4.85 35.95
N ALA A 12 48.41 5.48 34.76
CA ALA A 12 49.58 6.15 34.14
C ALA A 12 49.08 7.28 33.19
N ILE A 13 49.61 8.52 33.02
CA ILE A 13 50.92 9.21 33.26
C ILE A 13 51.96 8.88 32.16
N VAL A 14 52.55 9.81 31.36
CA VAL A 14 52.40 11.27 31.11
C VAL A 14 53.07 11.61 29.72
N MET A 15 52.92 12.75 29.01
CA MET A 15 53.76 13.98 29.12
C MET A 15 53.45 15.09 28.03
N PHE A 16 53.30 16.35 28.47
CA PHE A 16 53.55 17.71 27.88
C PHE A 16 53.97 17.89 26.38
N THR A 17 53.36 18.72 25.48
CA THR A 17 53.03 20.21 25.36
C THR A 17 54.18 21.10 24.78
N PRO A 18 54.11 22.47 24.60
CA PRO A 18 53.02 23.45 24.26
C PRO A 18 53.39 24.56 23.21
N ARG A 19 52.42 25.43 22.86
CA ARG A 19 52.46 26.92 22.54
C ARG A 19 51.04 27.32 22.03
N ARG A 20 50.45 28.53 22.08
CA ARG A 20 50.56 29.89 22.73
C ARG A 20 49.09 30.48 22.73
N ILE A 21 48.55 31.41 23.53
CA ILE A 21 48.99 32.64 24.26
C ILE A 21 49.06 33.88 23.32
N ALA A 22 48.38 35.03 23.52
CA ALA A 22 47.71 35.63 24.70
C ALA A 22 46.40 36.42 24.31
N VAL A 23 45.33 36.57 25.13
CA VAL A 23 45.05 37.41 26.34
C VAL A 23 44.65 38.89 26.05
N TYR A 24 43.46 39.32 26.51
CA TYR A 24 43.25 40.36 27.56
C TYR A 24 41.78 40.46 28.08
N ILE A 25 41.58 41.11 29.24
CA ILE A 25 40.33 41.25 30.03
C ILE A 25 40.24 42.69 30.59
N ILE A 26 39.04 43.27 30.76
CA ILE A 26 38.60 44.18 31.86
C ILE A 26 37.12 44.59 31.69
N ALA A 27 36.41 44.95 32.78
CA ALA A 27 34.99 45.35 32.79
C ALA A 27 34.65 46.43 33.86
N LEU A 28 33.55 47.18 33.65
CA LEU A 28 32.78 48.16 34.48
C LEU A 28 31.90 48.99 33.47
N ALA A 29 30.82 49.74 33.73
CA ALA A 29 29.76 49.90 34.75
C ALA A 29 28.70 50.87 34.11
N ALA A 30 27.46 51.15 34.55
CA ALA A 30 26.55 50.78 35.65
C ALA A 30 25.09 50.81 35.06
N PHE A 31 24.06 50.07 35.51
CA PHE A 31 23.35 49.93 36.81
C PHE A 31 22.26 50.98 37.11
N LEU A 32 21.26 50.55 37.92
CA LEU A 32 19.98 51.22 38.31
C LEU A 32 18.88 51.08 37.23
N LEU A 33 17.56 50.92 37.48
CA LEU A 33 16.63 50.61 38.62
C LEU A 33 15.30 50.12 37.94
N VAL A 34 14.24 49.50 38.50
CA VAL A 34 13.77 49.03 39.84
C VAL A 34 12.80 47.84 39.54
N SER A 35 12.79 46.67 40.22
CA SER A 35 12.06 46.29 41.46
C SER A 35 10.51 46.39 41.41
N CYS A 36 9.69 45.52 42.02
CA CYS A 36 9.93 44.31 42.82
C CYS A 36 8.75 43.29 42.74
N THR A 37 8.71 42.29 43.62
CA THR A 37 7.88 41.06 43.53
C THR A 37 6.67 40.95 44.48
N ALA A 38 5.75 40.02 44.17
CA ALA A 38 5.17 38.97 45.06
C ALA A 38 3.64 38.91 45.38
N GLN A 39 3.09 37.71 45.13
CA GLN A 39 2.15 36.88 45.93
C GLN A 39 0.71 37.29 46.33
N GLN A 40 -0.23 36.41 45.87
CA GLN A 40 -1.30 35.68 46.62
C GLN A 40 -2.53 36.41 47.23
N GLY A 41 -3.63 35.64 47.36
CA GLY A 41 -4.93 36.02 47.94
C GLY A 41 -5.99 36.33 46.85
N ALA A 42 -7.10 35.63 46.60
CA ALA A 42 -8.02 34.74 47.33
C ALA A 42 -9.35 35.41 47.77
N THR A 43 -10.45 34.91 47.17
CA THR A 43 -11.85 34.84 47.66
C THR A 43 -12.76 36.09 47.81
N THR A 44 -13.95 35.95 47.19
CA THR A 44 -15.33 36.28 47.65
C THR A 44 -16.00 37.68 47.48
N THR A 45 -17.18 37.61 46.82
CA THR A 45 -18.48 38.30 47.08
C THR A 45 -18.69 39.80 46.89
N GLY A 46 -19.74 40.14 46.09
CA GLY A 46 -20.91 40.85 46.66
C GLY A 46 -21.60 42.00 45.87
N GLY A 47 -22.61 41.68 45.04
CA GLY A 47 -23.68 42.62 44.59
C GLY A 47 -23.30 43.73 43.57
N GLY A 48 -24.25 44.42 42.91
CA GLY A 48 -25.70 44.17 42.83
C GLY A 48 -26.51 45.33 42.17
N THR A 49 -27.71 45.00 41.67
CA THR A 49 -28.76 45.87 41.04
C THR A 49 -28.53 46.34 39.59
N GLY A 50 -29.56 46.44 38.72
CA GLY A 50 -30.95 45.94 38.85
C GLY A 50 -31.92 46.48 37.77
N GLY A 51 -32.87 45.66 37.30
CA GLY A 51 -33.95 46.05 36.36
C GLY A 51 -34.54 44.82 35.62
N ALA A 52 -35.88 44.67 35.56
CA ALA A 52 -36.53 43.41 35.12
C ALA A 52 -37.99 43.58 34.62
N ASN A 53 -38.47 42.56 33.89
CA ASN A 53 -39.86 42.01 33.77
C ASN A 53 -39.89 41.06 32.54
N THR A 54 -40.19 39.74 32.58
CA THR A 54 -41.44 38.99 32.90
C THR A 54 -42.59 39.29 31.92
N ALA A 55 -43.30 38.33 31.28
CA ALA A 55 -43.30 36.85 31.28
C ALA A 55 -43.79 36.33 29.87
N ALA A 56 -44.19 35.09 29.55
CA ALA A 56 -44.55 33.86 30.29
C ALA A 56 -44.34 32.56 29.43
N ASN A 57 -45.21 31.54 29.55
CA ASN A 57 -45.20 30.22 28.86
C ASN A 57 -46.66 29.76 28.61
N PRO A 58 -46.99 28.90 27.62
CA PRO A 58 -47.44 27.54 27.99
C PRO A 58 -47.21 26.36 27.00
N ALA A 59 -46.80 25.22 27.57
CA ALA A 59 -47.30 23.84 27.35
C ALA A 59 -47.07 23.04 26.03
N LEU A 60 -47.13 21.70 26.20
CA LEU A 60 -46.92 20.61 25.22
C LEU A 60 -48.17 20.27 24.39
N PRO A 61 -48.03 19.52 23.27
CA PRO A 61 -48.38 18.09 23.31
C PRO A 61 -47.49 17.15 22.45
N THR A 62 -47.71 15.83 22.60
CA THR A 62 -47.18 14.71 21.79
C THR A 62 -48.28 13.62 21.67
N PRO A 63 -48.15 12.55 20.85
CA PRO A 63 -47.33 12.30 19.64
C PRO A 63 -48.23 11.88 18.42
N VAL A 64 -47.62 11.26 17.38
CA VAL A 64 -48.17 10.32 16.34
C VAL A 64 -47.73 10.71 14.91
N GLY A 65 -47.37 9.72 14.07
CA GLY A 65 -47.41 9.84 12.60
C GLY A 65 -46.18 9.33 11.85
N SER A 66 -46.32 8.24 11.10
CA SER A 66 -45.28 7.69 10.21
C SER A 66 -45.42 8.23 8.77
N PHE A 67 -44.29 8.48 8.09
CA PHE A 67 -44.20 8.60 6.63
C PHE A 67 -42.98 7.77 6.19
N VAL A 68 -43.09 6.66 5.44
CA VAL A 68 -43.67 6.43 4.09
C VAL A 68 -42.74 6.92 2.98
N TYR A 69 -42.14 5.96 2.27
CA TYR A 69 -41.33 6.18 1.06
C TYR A 69 -42.19 6.66 -0.12
N PRO A 70 -41.67 7.56 -0.99
CA PRO A 70 -42.37 7.95 -2.21
C PRO A 70 -42.29 6.84 -3.28
N THR A 71 -43.42 6.24 -3.62
CA THR A 71 -43.54 5.36 -4.79
C THR A 71 -43.52 6.18 -6.08
N ALA A 72 -42.56 5.95 -6.97
CA ALA A 72 -42.54 6.55 -8.29
C ALA A 72 -43.68 5.96 -9.17
N THR A 73 -44.60 6.82 -9.63
CA THR A 73 -45.73 6.42 -10.46
C THR A 73 -45.39 6.43 -11.94
N ASN A 74 -45.74 5.35 -12.66
CA ASN A 74 -45.68 5.30 -14.12
C ASN A 74 -46.57 6.39 -14.76
N GLN A 75 -46.08 7.00 -15.84
CA GLN A 75 -46.94 7.47 -16.94
C GLN A 75 -46.51 6.77 -18.22
N ALA A 76 -47.49 6.27 -18.96
CA ALA A 76 -47.27 5.60 -20.24
C ALA A 76 -47.69 6.52 -21.40
N LEU A 77 -46.98 6.41 -22.52
CA LEU A 77 -47.45 6.86 -23.83
C LEU A 77 -47.53 5.66 -24.77
N SER A 78 -48.57 5.61 -25.58
CA SER A 78 -48.99 4.44 -26.36
C SER A 78 -48.85 4.70 -27.86
N THR A 79 -48.39 3.72 -28.66
CA THR A 79 -49.19 2.81 -29.50
C THR A 79 -48.29 2.34 -30.68
N PRO A 80 -48.68 1.38 -31.54
CA PRO A 80 -49.66 0.29 -31.40
C PRO A 80 -49.02 -1.12 -31.62
N VAL A 81 -49.83 -2.18 -31.50
CA VAL A 81 -49.42 -3.59 -31.70
C VAL A 81 -49.49 -4.00 -33.17
N GLY A 82 -48.50 -4.79 -33.63
CA GLY A 82 -48.57 -5.57 -34.87
C GLY A 82 -48.39 -7.07 -34.58
N THR A 83 -49.47 -7.85 -34.66
CA THR A 83 -49.45 -9.31 -34.46
C THR A 83 -49.05 -10.07 -35.74
N PHE A 84 -48.17 -11.05 -35.64
CA PHE A 84 -48.02 -12.10 -36.66
C PHE A 84 -47.91 -13.50 -36.06
N VAL A 85 -48.25 -14.51 -36.87
CA VAL A 85 -48.55 -15.89 -36.46
C VAL A 85 -47.37 -16.83 -36.77
N TYR A 86 -47.11 -17.80 -35.89
CA TYR A 86 -46.11 -18.86 -36.08
C TYR A 86 -46.46 -19.83 -37.23
N PRO A 87 -45.51 -20.12 -38.15
CA PRO A 87 -45.37 -21.42 -38.81
C PRO A 87 -44.46 -22.34 -37.98
N THR A 88 -44.49 -23.65 -38.29
CA THR A 88 -43.87 -24.72 -37.47
C THR A 88 -42.57 -25.30 -38.04
N ALA A 89 -41.80 -25.93 -37.14
CA ALA A 89 -40.63 -26.81 -37.38
C ALA A 89 -39.33 -26.08 -37.84
N THR A 90 -38.11 -26.56 -37.51
CA THR A 90 -37.66 -27.83 -36.86
C THR A 90 -36.65 -27.57 -35.71
N ASN A 91 -36.49 -28.55 -34.82
CA ASN A 91 -35.48 -28.57 -33.73
C ASN A 91 -34.24 -29.37 -34.21
N PRO A 92 -33.01 -29.06 -33.74
CA PRO A 92 -32.45 -29.95 -32.71
C PRO A 92 -31.61 -29.28 -31.61
N SER A 93 -31.64 -29.89 -30.42
CA SER A 93 -30.63 -29.85 -29.33
C SER A 93 -30.16 -28.48 -28.82
N LEU A 94 -30.73 -28.05 -27.70
CA LEU A 94 -30.02 -27.21 -26.72
C LEU A 94 -28.82 -27.98 -26.13
N PRO A 95 -27.69 -27.32 -25.81
CA PRO A 95 -26.62 -27.92 -25.02
C PRO A 95 -27.12 -28.35 -23.63
N THR A 96 -26.71 -29.52 -23.17
CA THR A 96 -26.99 -30.01 -21.82
C THR A 96 -26.26 -29.18 -20.75
N PRO A 97 -26.79 -29.07 -19.51
CA PRO A 97 -26.03 -28.56 -18.38
C PRO A 97 -24.70 -29.31 -18.21
N VAL A 98 -23.63 -28.59 -17.87
CA VAL A 98 -22.34 -29.21 -17.54
C VAL A 98 -22.52 -30.07 -16.28
N GLY A 99 -22.02 -31.30 -16.32
CA GLY A 99 -22.50 -32.39 -15.47
C GLY A 99 -22.32 -32.19 -13.96
N SER A 100 -23.30 -32.67 -13.20
CA SER A 100 -23.19 -32.88 -11.75
C SER A 100 -22.19 -33.98 -11.44
N PHE A 101 -20.97 -33.60 -11.03
CA PHE A 101 -19.93 -34.57 -10.69
C PHE A 101 -20.24 -35.31 -9.39
N VAL A 102 -20.24 -36.64 -9.48
CA VAL A 102 -20.46 -37.56 -8.36
C VAL A 102 -19.16 -37.72 -7.56
N TYR A 103 -19.21 -37.51 -6.25
CA TYR A 103 -18.11 -37.79 -5.34
C TYR A 103 -17.92 -39.32 -5.22
N PRO A 104 -16.75 -39.89 -5.58
CA PRO A 104 -16.48 -41.30 -5.36
C PRO A 104 -16.26 -41.60 -3.87
N THR A 105 -16.74 -42.76 -3.41
CA THR A 105 -16.37 -43.32 -2.10
C THR A 105 -14.98 -43.96 -2.14
N GLU A 106 -14.38 -44.15 -0.96
CA GLU A 106 -13.00 -44.63 -0.81
C GLU A 106 -12.78 -46.03 -1.42
N GLY A 107 -11.63 -46.22 -2.06
CA GLY A 107 -11.15 -47.51 -2.55
C GLY A 107 -9.64 -47.65 -2.37
N THR A 108 -9.22 -48.57 -1.50
CA THR A 108 -7.80 -48.84 -1.22
C THR A 108 -7.15 -49.60 -2.40
N GLY A 109 -6.36 -48.90 -3.21
CA GLY A 109 -5.67 -49.45 -4.39
C GLY A 109 -4.15 -49.39 -4.28
N ASN A 110 -3.46 -50.42 -4.77
CA ASN A 110 -2.00 -50.54 -4.66
C ASN A 110 -1.21 -49.56 -5.55
N ALA A 111 -0.07 -49.10 -5.05
CA ALA A 111 0.83 -48.21 -5.77
C ALA A 111 1.53 -48.91 -6.96
N THR A 112 1.64 -48.20 -8.08
CA THR A 112 2.48 -48.55 -9.23
C THR A 112 3.64 -47.55 -9.39
N PRO A 113 4.77 -47.92 -10.04
CA PRO A 113 5.98 -47.09 -10.02
C PRO A 113 5.85 -45.75 -10.77
N ARG A 114 6.37 -44.70 -10.14
CA ARG A 114 6.33 -43.29 -10.58
C ARG A 114 7.20 -43.04 -11.83
N PRO A 115 6.67 -42.45 -12.92
CA PRO A 115 7.50 -41.83 -13.96
C PRO A 115 8.14 -40.56 -13.38
N THR A 116 9.47 -40.50 -13.29
CA THR A 116 10.17 -39.28 -12.86
C THR A 116 10.24 -38.28 -14.01
N VAL A 117 9.25 -37.39 -14.09
CA VAL A 117 9.36 -36.16 -14.90
C VAL A 117 10.50 -35.33 -14.33
N ARG A 118 11.52 -35.03 -15.16
CA ARG A 118 12.57 -34.07 -14.80
C ARG A 118 11.97 -32.67 -14.77
N ALA A 119 12.22 -31.91 -13.71
CA ALA A 119 12.10 -30.46 -13.76
C ALA A 119 12.97 -29.91 -14.90
N THR A 120 12.46 -28.91 -15.62
CA THR A 120 13.21 -28.20 -16.67
C THR A 120 14.42 -27.50 -16.06
N ALA A 121 15.62 -27.85 -16.55
CA ALA A 121 16.85 -27.26 -16.03
C ALA A 121 16.94 -25.78 -16.42
N VAL A 122 17.17 -24.91 -15.44
CA VAL A 122 17.38 -23.47 -15.67
C VAL A 122 18.64 -23.28 -16.51
N THR A 123 18.49 -22.70 -17.70
CA THR A 123 19.59 -22.36 -18.59
C THR A 123 20.08 -20.93 -18.34
N PRO A 124 21.31 -20.57 -18.74
CA PRO A 124 21.77 -19.17 -18.70
C PRO A 124 20.84 -18.23 -19.47
N ALA A 125 20.40 -18.63 -20.67
CA ALA A 125 19.49 -17.84 -21.51
C ALA A 125 18.16 -17.55 -20.81
N SER A 126 17.58 -18.51 -20.08
CA SER A 126 16.34 -18.30 -19.31
C SER A 126 16.46 -17.35 -18.10
N LYS A 127 17.66 -16.82 -17.81
CA LYS A 127 17.86 -15.78 -16.78
C LYS A 127 17.86 -14.36 -17.35
N ILE A 128 18.07 -14.20 -18.66
CA ILE A 128 18.12 -12.92 -19.35
C ILE A 128 16.69 -12.50 -19.70
N SER A 129 16.26 -11.29 -19.32
CA SER A 129 14.90 -10.83 -19.63
C SER A 129 14.70 -10.64 -21.14
N PRO A 130 13.46 -10.77 -21.68
CA PRO A 130 13.21 -10.63 -23.12
C PRO A 130 13.66 -9.28 -23.68
N GLY A 131 13.46 -8.19 -22.92
CA GLY A 131 13.93 -6.85 -23.30
C GLY A 131 15.45 -6.72 -23.33
N LEU A 132 16.16 -7.34 -22.38
CA LEU A 132 17.62 -7.39 -22.38
C LEU A 132 18.15 -8.19 -23.58
N ALA A 133 17.61 -9.38 -23.83
CA ALA A 133 17.97 -10.20 -24.98
C ALA A 133 17.69 -9.48 -26.32
N GLN A 134 16.57 -8.77 -26.43
CA GLN A 134 16.25 -7.96 -27.62
C GLN A 134 17.23 -6.80 -27.82
N ARG A 135 17.63 -6.09 -26.74
CA ARG A 135 18.63 -5.01 -26.83
C ARG A 135 20.02 -5.55 -27.21
N MET A 136 20.41 -6.70 -26.67
CA MET A 136 21.65 -7.40 -27.02
C MET A 136 21.68 -7.79 -28.51
N ALA A 137 20.58 -8.34 -29.03
CA ALA A 137 20.47 -8.70 -30.44
C ALA A 137 20.46 -7.48 -31.38
N ALA A 138 19.87 -6.36 -30.95
CA ALA A 138 19.79 -5.13 -31.75
C ALA A 138 21.09 -4.32 -31.77
N ASN A 139 21.83 -4.26 -30.65
CA ASN A 139 23.06 -3.46 -30.52
C ASN A 139 24.16 -4.28 -29.83
N PRO A 140 24.72 -5.34 -30.44
CA PRO A 140 25.71 -6.22 -29.80
C PRO A 140 27.04 -5.52 -29.45
N SER A 141 27.25 -4.28 -29.90
CA SER A 141 28.39 -3.42 -29.57
C SER A 141 28.08 -2.35 -28.51
N ASP A 142 26.91 -2.34 -27.88
CA ASP A 142 26.63 -1.46 -26.74
C ASP A 142 27.46 -1.89 -25.52
N ILE A 143 28.20 -0.94 -24.95
CA ILE A 143 29.00 -1.09 -23.70
C ILE A 143 28.15 -0.66 -22.49
N ALA A 144 26.83 -0.86 -22.58
CA ALA A 144 25.86 -0.27 -21.67
C ALA A 144 24.52 -1.02 -21.62
N TYR A 145 24.56 -2.26 -21.15
CA TYR A 145 23.40 -2.84 -20.47
C TYR A 145 23.51 -2.45 -19.01
N ASP A 146 22.50 -1.75 -18.50
CA ASP A 146 22.33 -1.49 -17.08
C ASP A 146 21.55 -2.68 -16.49
N ILE A 147 22.30 -3.64 -15.94
CA ILE A 147 21.80 -4.96 -15.54
C ILE A 147 21.32 -4.94 -14.09
N LEU A 148 20.06 -5.27 -13.85
CA LEU A 148 19.64 -5.75 -12.52
C LEU A 148 20.08 -7.21 -12.34
N LEU A 149 20.94 -7.49 -11.37
CA LEU A 149 21.33 -8.85 -10.98
C LEU A 149 20.66 -9.22 -9.66
N GLU A 150 19.61 -10.05 -9.70
CA GLU A 150 18.98 -10.59 -8.48
C GLU A 150 19.71 -11.82 -7.93
N GLN A 151 19.79 -11.95 -6.61
CA GLN A 151 20.25 -13.16 -5.91
C GLN A 151 19.10 -13.87 -5.17
N ALA A 152 19.30 -15.15 -4.82
CA ALA A 152 18.21 -16.03 -4.44
C ALA A 152 17.82 -16.01 -2.95
N ASP A 153 16.53 -15.73 -2.75
CA ASP A 153 15.63 -16.27 -1.73
C ASP A 153 15.79 -15.87 -0.24
N TYR A 154 14.68 -15.43 0.35
CA TYR A 154 14.48 -15.11 1.76
C TYR A 154 13.69 -16.20 2.53
N SER A 155 13.24 -17.29 1.89
CA SER A 155 12.32 -18.28 2.46
C SER A 155 12.84 -19.04 3.69
N GLY A 156 14.15 -19.09 3.90
CA GLY A 156 14.79 -19.82 5.00
C GLY A 156 14.73 -19.15 6.38
N VAL A 157 13.97 -18.07 6.55
CA VAL A 157 13.95 -17.24 7.77
C VAL A 157 12.81 -17.67 8.72
N PRO A 158 13.08 -17.99 10.00
CA PRO A 158 12.03 -18.37 10.95
C PRO A 158 11.01 -17.26 11.20
N LEU A 159 9.75 -17.69 11.41
CA LEU A 159 8.62 -16.85 11.83
C LEU A 159 8.97 -16.13 13.15
N LEU A 160 9.21 -14.83 13.08
CA LEU A 160 9.20 -13.93 14.23
C LEU A 160 7.90 -13.12 14.24
N PRO A 161 7.47 -12.58 15.40
CA PRO A 161 6.39 -11.59 15.44
C PRO A 161 6.72 -10.37 14.55
N PRO A 162 5.74 -9.76 13.85
CA PRO A 162 6.01 -8.67 12.89
C PRO A 162 6.82 -7.51 13.47
N THR A 163 6.59 -7.17 14.74
CA THR A 163 7.30 -6.11 15.47
C THR A 163 8.78 -6.40 15.72
N GLU A 164 9.21 -7.66 15.73
CA GLU A 164 10.63 -8.03 15.77
C GLU A 164 11.20 -8.23 14.36
N VAL A 165 10.42 -8.75 13.39
CA VAL A 165 10.82 -8.77 11.97
C VAL A 165 11.19 -7.37 11.49
N ALA A 166 10.35 -6.37 11.78
CA ALA A 166 10.56 -4.99 11.36
C ALA A 166 11.93 -4.43 11.84
N LYS A 167 12.23 -4.57 13.13
CA LYS A 167 13.49 -4.09 13.75
C LYS A 167 14.75 -4.78 13.22
N GLU A 168 14.62 -6.06 12.88
CA GLU A 168 15.72 -6.97 12.57
C GLU A 168 15.94 -7.14 11.04
N SER A 169 14.98 -6.69 10.24
CA SER A 169 14.95 -6.80 8.77
C SER A 169 16.20 -6.29 8.05
N GLY A 170 16.75 -5.13 8.41
CA GLY A 170 17.91 -4.56 7.70
C GLY A 170 19.24 -5.19 8.11
N ARG A 171 19.36 -5.64 9.38
CA ARG A 171 20.45 -6.52 9.81
C ARG A 171 20.42 -7.86 9.05
N ARG A 172 19.24 -8.47 8.89
CA ARG A 172 19.05 -9.70 8.08
C ARG A 172 19.37 -9.49 6.60
N ALA A 173 18.93 -8.39 6.00
CA ALA A 173 19.28 -8.05 4.63
C ALA A 173 20.80 -7.92 4.46
N GLN A 174 21.50 -7.31 5.42
CA GLN A 174 22.96 -7.26 5.45
C GLN A 174 23.59 -8.66 5.57
N GLU A 175 23.13 -9.52 6.49
CA GLU A 175 23.65 -10.90 6.62
C GLU A 175 23.44 -11.77 5.37
N VAL A 176 22.38 -11.50 4.61
CA VAL A 176 22.14 -12.14 3.31
C VAL A 176 23.10 -11.58 2.26
N ALA A 177 23.23 -10.26 2.16
CA ALA A 177 24.13 -9.60 1.22
C ALA A 177 25.61 -9.98 1.47
N ASP A 178 26.11 -9.85 2.70
CA ASP A 178 27.48 -10.17 3.09
C ASP A 178 27.86 -11.64 2.78
N ARG A 179 26.87 -12.55 2.80
CA ARG A 179 27.04 -13.97 2.48
C ARG A 179 27.00 -14.27 0.99
N THR A 180 26.20 -13.54 0.21
CA THR A 180 25.84 -13.92 -1.18
C THR A 180 26.42 -13.01 -2.25
N GLN A 181 26.67 -11.73 -1.95
CA GLN A 181 27.21 -10.75 -2.89
C GLN A 181 28.71 -10.93 -3.19
N PRO A 182 29.62 -11.28 -2.25
CA PRO A 182 31.05 -11.32 -2.56
C PRO A 182 31.43 -12.25 -3.72
N PRO A 183 30.91 -13.50 -3.85
CA PRO A 183 31.23 -14.37 -4.99
C PRO A 183 30.81 -13.82 -6.35
N VAL A 184 29.76 -13.00 -6.40
CA VAL A 184 29.27 -12.32 -7.61
C VAL A 184 30.08 -11.04 -7.87
N LYS A 185 30.32 -10.23 -6.84
CA LYS A 185 31.18 -9.03 -6.88
C LYS A 185 32.58 -9.37 -7.39
N ASP A 186 33.15 -10.49 -6.96
CA ASP A 186 34.44 -11.02 -7.44
C ASP A 186 34.45 -11.35 -8.95
N ALA A 187 33.31 -11.64 -9.57
CA ALA A 187 33.21 -11.85 -11.02
C ALA A 187 32.93 -10.54 -11.76
N ILE A 188 32.11 -9.66 -11.20
CA ILE A 188 31.90 -8.29 -11.70
C ILE A 188 33.25 -7.55 -11.77
N VAL A 189 34.07 -7.61 -10.71
CA VAL A 189 35.41 -7.00 -10.68
C VAL A 189 36.36 -7.64 -11.71
N LYS A 190 36.28 -8.96 -11.97
CA LYS A 190 37.08 -9.61 -13.02
C LYS A 190 36.69 -9.16 -14.42
N LEU A 191 35.39 -8.99 -14.67
CA LEU A 191 34.87 -8.44 -15.93
C LEU A 191 35.21 -6.95 -16.08
N GLN A 192 35.17 -6.17 -15.00
CA GLN A 192 35.61 -4.77 -14.99
C GLN A 192 37.12 -4.63 -15.28
N LEU A 193 37.96 -5.49 -14.69
CA LEU A 193 39.40 -5.57 -14.99
C LEU A 193 39.69 -6.04 -16.43
N ALA A 194 38.75 -6.72 -17.08
CA ALA A 194 38.81 -7.07 -18.51
C ALA A 194 38.27 -5.96 -19.44
N GLY A 195 37.67 -4.90 -18.90
CA GLY A 195 37.02 -3.83 -19.66
C GLY A 195 35.57 -4.14 -20.11
N GLU A 196 35.03 -5.29 -19.72
CA GLU A 196 33.67 -5.75 -20.06
C GLU A 196 32.58 -5.12 -19.18
N ILE A 197 32.97 -4.52 -18.05
CA ILE A 197 32.10 -3.74 -17.17
C ILE A 197 32.77 -2.38 -16.94
N LYS A 198 32.02 -1.30 -17.07
CA LYS A 198 32.51 0.07 -16.81
C LYS A 198 32.32 0.43 -15.34
N ASP A 199 31.12 0.22 -14.80
CA ASP A 199 30.74 0.60 -13.44
C ASP A 199 29.73 -0.40 -12.84
N PHE A 200 29.60 -0.44 -11.51
CA PHE A 200 28.59 -1.25 -10.82
C PHE A 200 28.32 -0.76 -9.40
N HIS A 201 27.06 -0.88 -8.95
CA HIS A 201 26.62 -0.53 -7.60
C HIS A 201 25.91 -1.70 -6.94
N ALA A 202 26.13 -1.90 -5.63
CA ALA A 202 25.60 -3.03 -4.89
C ALA A 202 24.57 -2.57 -3.86
N PHE A 203 23.40 -3.21 -3.85
CA PHE A 203 22.23 -2.80 -3.08
C PHE A 203 21.81 -3.91 -2.12
N VAL A 204 21.89 -3.63 -0.82
CA VAL A 204 21.55 -4.59 0.24
C VAL A 204 20.04 -4.88 0.29
N VAL A 205 19.19 -3.87 0.04
CA VAL A 205 17.74 -3.94 0.22
C VAL A 205 17.01 -4.91 -0.72
N CYS A 206 17.50 -5.09 -1.95
CA CYS A 206 17.01 -6.06 -2.94
C CYS A 206 17.88 -7.34 -2.97
N ASN A 207 18.99 -7.35 -2.23
CA ASN A 207 20.14 -8.22 -2.47
C ASN A 207 20.53 -8.30 -3.96
N CYS A 208 20.81 -7.15 -4.57
CA CYS A 208 21.01 -7.03 -6.00
C CYS A 208 22.14 -6.06 -6.39
N PHE A 209 22.49 -6.03 -7.67
CA PHE A 209 23.44 -5.07 -8.24
C PHE A 209 22.77 -4.32 -9.41
N THR A 210 23.18 -3.07 -9.63
CA THR A 210 23.20 -2.48 -10.98
C THR A 210 24.60 -2.61 -11.56
N ILE A 211 24.72 -2.87 -12.85
CA ILE A 211 25.99 -3.10 -13.54
C ILE A 211 25.90 -2.45 -14.91
N LEU A 212 26.85 -1.59 -15.27
CA LEU A 212 26.96 -0.98 -16.60
C LEU A 212 28.02 -1.75 -17.42
N GLY A 213 27.59 -2.70 -18.25
CA GLY A 213 28.50 -3.63 -18.94
C GLY A 213 28.15 -3.98 -20.39
N THR A 214 28.97 -4.84 -21.00
CA THR A 214 28.84 -5.38 -22.37
C THR A 214 27.91 -6.59 -22.46
N ALA A 215 27.54 -6.99 -23.68
CA ALA A 215 26.75 -8.20 -23.92
C ALA A 215 27.48 -9.46 -23.41
N HIS A 216 28.81 -9.52 -23.55
CA HIS A 216 29.60 -10.63 -23.02
C HIS A 216 29.56 -10.69 -21.48
N SER A 217 29.56 -9.53 -20.80
CA SER A 217 29.38 -9.48 -19.35
C SER A 217 28.03 -10.06 -18.90
N VAL A 218 26.94 -9.81 -19.65
CA VAL A 218 25.60 -10.39 -19.41
C VAL A 218 25.66 -11.91 -19.49
N GLU A 219 26.23 -12.46 -20.57
CA GLU A 219 26.35 -13.91 -20.79
C GLU A 219 27.16 -14.60 -19.68
N MET A 220 28.31 -14.01 -19.30
CA MET A 220 29.20 -14.55 -18.29
C MET A 220 28.60 -14.51 -16.88
N LEU A 221 27.75 -13.52 -16.57
CA LEU A 221 26.99 -13.46 -15.32
C LEU A 221 25.78 -14.41 -15.36
N ALA A 222 25.06 -14.52 -16.47
CA ALA A 222 23.94 -15.45 -16.65
C ALA A 222 24.36 -16.93 -16.55
N ALA A 223 25.60 -17.26 -16.92
CA ALA A 223 26.17 -18.60 -16.78
C ALA A 223 26.33 -19.07 -15.33
N ARG A 224 26.32 -18.15 -14.35
CA ARG A 224 26.50 -18.46 -12.93
C ARG A 224 25.26 -19.10 -12.30
N GLN A 225 25.47 -19.88 -11.24
CA GLN A 225 24.38 -20.52 -10.49
C GLN A 225 23.77 -19.60 -9.40
N ASP A 226 24.56 -18.70 -8.83
CA ASP A 226 24.18 -17.74 -7.77
C ASP A 226 23.63 -16.41 -8.29
N VAL A 227 23.33 -16.35 -9.59
CA VAL A 227 22.58 -15.29 -10.26
C VAL A 227 21.19 -15.82 -10.61
N LYS A 228 20.12 -15.11 -10.21
CA LYS A 228 18.72 -15.51 -10.46
C LYS A 228 18.23 -14.99 -11.81
N ARG A 229 18.33 -13.68 -12.05
CA ARG A 229 17.83 -12.97 -13.24
C ARG A 229 18.78 -11.82 -13.63
N LEU A 230 18.74 -11.44 -14.90
CA LEU A 230 19.38 -10.28 -15.49
C LEU A 230 18.31 -9.49 -16.25
N GLU A 231 17.98 -8.29 -15.80
CA GLU A 231 16.96 -7.42 -16.43
C GLU A 231 17.63 -6.15 -17.00
N LEU A 232 17.08 -5.60 -18.09
CA LEU A 232 17.53 -4.34 -18.69
C LEU A 232 16.82 -3.15 -18.02
N ILE A 233 17.59 -2.26 -17.42
CA ILE A 233 17.15 -0.91 -17.07
C ILE A 233 17.23 -0.04 -18.35
N PRO A 234 16.12 0.53 -18.87
CA PRO A 234 16.13 1.18 -20.18
C PRO A 234 16.84 2.54 -20.22
N LYS A 235 18.04 2.55 -20.80
CA LYS A 235 18.85 3.76 -21.04
C LYS A 235 18.20 4.79 -21.99
N SER A 236 17.10 4.47 -22.65
CA SER A 236 16.34 5.38 -23.53
C SER A 236 15.41 6.33 -22.78
N ASP A 237 14.98 5.96 -21.57
CA ASP A 237 13.98 6.72 -20.82
C ASP A 237 14.64 7.87 -20.02
N ILE A 238 15.96 8.05 -20.19
CA ILE A 238 16.81 9.15 -19.68
C ILE A 238 16.50 10.50 -20.37
N TYR A 239 15.87 10.49 -21.55
CA TYR A 239 15.49 11.70 -22.29
C TYR A 239 14.07 11.68 -22.86
N ALA A 240 13.22 10.75 -22.42
CA ALA A 240 11.78 10.96 -22.47
C ALA A 240 11.42 11.85 -21.27
N PRO A 241 10.61 12.92 -21.42
CA PRO A 241 10.08 13.60 -20.25
C PRO A 241 9.18 12.60 -19.51
N LEU A 242 9.55 12.23 -18.28
CA LEU A 242 8.52 11.72 -17.37
C LEU A 242 7.53 12.88 -17.23
N HIS A 243 6.26 12.62 -17.44
CA HIS A 243 5.27 13.62 -17.08
C HIS A 243 5.24 13.62 -15.53
N PRO A 244 5.47 14.76 -14.85
CA PRO A 244 4.91 14.90 -13.52
C PRO A 244 3.39 14.74 -13.68
N ALA A 245 2.66 14.39 -12.60
CA ALA A 245 1.23 14.10 -12.74
C ALA A 245 0.49 15.24 -13.48
N ALA A 246 0.83 16.49 -13.13
CA ALA A 246 0.75 17.59 -14.07
C ALA A 246 2.06 17.75 -14.86
N THR A 247 2.03 17.57 -16.18
CA THR A 247 2.67 18.61 -16.99
C THR A 247 2.01 19.91 -16.61
N PRO A 248 2.75 20.99 -16.30
CA PRO A 248 2.18 22.34 -16.30
C PRO A 248 1.60 22.59 -17.69
N LEU A 249 0.28 22.41 -17.83
CA LEU A 249 -0.41 22.52 -19.10
C LEU A 249 -0.13 23.94 -19.61
N PRO A 250 0.43 24.09 -20.82
CA PRO A 250 1.41 25.15 -21.10
C PRO A 250 0.86 26.53 -20.78
N VAL A 251 1.35 27.08 -19.66
CA VAL A 251 0.88 28.36 -19.10
C VAL A 251 1.20 29.48 -20.07
N SER A 252 0.20 29.83 -20.88
CA SER A 252 0.25 31.04 -21.69
C SER A 252 0.46 32.22 -20.74
N PRO A 253 1.45 33.11 -20.97
CA PRO A 253 1.82 34.16 -20.02
C PRO A 253 0.80 35.32 -20.02
N SER A 254 -0.43 35.02 -19.59
CA SER A 254 -1.59 35.92 -19.60
C SER A 254 -1.99 36.37 -18.19
N THR A 255 -1.07 37.09 -17.54
CA THR A 255 -1.36 38.17 -16.57
C THR A 255 -2.20 37.91 -15.30
N GLN A 256 -2.65 36.68 -15.03
CA GLN A 256 -3.14 36.28 -13.70
C GLN A 256 -2.02 35.53 -12.97
N GLN A 257 -1.12 36.30 -12.36
CA GLN A 257 -0.17 35.78 -11.37
C GLN A 257 -0.95 35.32 -10.13
N ASN A 258 -0.46 34.27 -9.45
CA ASN A 258 -0.96 33.80 -8.15
C ASN A 258 -0.64 34.80 -7.02
N GLN A 259 -1.20 36.00 -7.10
CA GLN A 259 -0.95 37.15 -6.21
C GLN A 259 -1.52 36.93 -4.80
N GLY A 260 -0.86 36.08 -4.02
CA GLY A 260 -0.97 36.08 -2.56
C GLY A 260 -2.10 35.24 -1.97
N VAL A 261 -2.43 34.08 -2.56
CA VAL A 261 -3.31 33.07 -1.94
C VAL A 261 -2.60 32.38 -0.76
N ARG A 262 -2.35 33.15 0.30
CA ARG A 262 -2.00 32.59 1.61
C ARG A 262 -3.18 31.76 2.13
N PRO A 263 -2.93 30.70 2.92
CA PRO A 263 -3.97 30.03 3.67
C PRO A 263 -4.72 31.01 4.60
N SER A 264 -5.87 31.50 4.14
CA SER A 264 -6.91 31.98 5.06
C SER A 264 -7.31 30.79 5.93
N GLY A 265 -7.64 31.01 7.20
CA GLY A 265 -7.78 29.94 8.21
C GLY A 265 -8.96 28.95 8.03
N GLY A 266 -9.55 28.88 6.84
CA GLY A 266 -10.47 27.83 6.44
C GLY A 266 -9.75 26.50 6.18
N THR A 267 -10.53 25.43 6.10
CA THR A 267 -10.04 24.10 5.71
C THR A 267 -10.19 23.95 4.20
N GLY A 268 -9.14 23.49 3.51
CA GLY A 268 -9.21 23.18 2.08
C GLY A 268 -10.26 22.12 1.78
N TRP A 269 -10.81 22.11 0.57
CA TRP A 269 -11.85 21.15 0.17
C TRP A 269 -11.34 19.71 0.33
N ASN A 270 -10.08 19.47 -0.01
CA ASN A 270 -9.35 18.21 0.15
C ASN A 270 -9.31 17.70 1.59
N ALA A 271 -8.98 18.57 2.55
CA ALA A 271 -8.96 18.23 3.96
C ALA A 271 -10.37 17.96 4.53
N THR A 272 -11.40 18.59 3.95
CA THR A 272 -12.81 18.32 4.28
C THR A 272 -13.25 16.97 3.69
N ALA A 273 -12.86 16.68 2.44
CA ALA A 273 -13.20 15.45 1.73
C ALA A 273 -12.78 14.18 2.49
N ILE A 274 -11.63 14.22 3.16
CA ILE A 274 -11.09 13.09 3.93
C ILE A 274 -11.43 13.13 5.43
N ASN A 275 -12.28 14.07 5.89
CA ASN A 275 -12.61 14.31 7.31
C ASN A 275 -11.36 14.46 8.22
N ARG A 276 -10.40 15.28 7.76
CA ARG A 276 -9.12 15.53 8.44
C ARG A 276 -9.29 16.12 9.84
N ASN A 277 -10.16 17.11 9.99
CA ASN A 277 -10.29 17.87 11.23
C ASN A 277 -10.91 17.02 12.35
N GLU A 278 -11.79 16.10 11.97
CA GLU A 278 -12.48 15.14 12.81
C GLU A 278 -11.51 14.04 13.27
N ALA A 279 -10.61 13.61 12.39
CA ALA A 279 -9.47 12.73 12.69
C ALA A 279 -8.48 13.35 13.70
N TRP A 280 -8.27 14.67 13.64
CA TRP A 280 -7.39 15.40 14.57
C TRP A 280 -7.83 15.38 16.04
N SER A 281 -9.06 14.96 16.35
CA SER A 281 -9.47 14.67 17.73
C SER A 281 -8.84 13.40 18.32
N TYR A 282 -8.28 12.52 17.48
CA TYR A 282 -7.45 11.39 17.91
C TYR A 282 -5.96 11.73 17.89
N THR A 283 -5.44 12.21 16.75
CA THR A 283 -4.03 12.62 16.61
C THR A 283 -3.83 13.49 15.36
N GLN A 284 -2.71 14.22 15.32
CA GLN A 284 -2.27 15.02 14.16
C GLN A 284 -0.96 14.52 13.54
N GLY A 285 -0.50 13.30 13.88
CA GLY A 285 0.68 12.67 13.29
C GLY A 285 1.93 12.64 14.18
N THR A 286 1.86 13.17 15.41
CA THR A 286 2.98 13.23 16.37
C THR A 286 3.67 11.87 16.54
N GLY A 287 5.00 11.85 16.40
CA GLY A 287 5.81 10.65 16.56
C GLY A 287 5.98 9.79 15.30
N SER A 288 5.16 10.02 14.26
CA SER A 288 5.36 9.44 12.93
C SER A 288 6.47 10.17 12.18
N VAL A 289 7.23 9.42 11.38
CA VAL A 289 8.18 9.97 10.39
C VAL A 289 7.76 9.52 9.00
N VAL A 290 7.59 10.47 8.08
CA VAL A 290 7.30 10.19 6.67
C VAL A 290 8.56 10.42 5.83
N GLY A 291 8.90 9.46 4.98
CA GLY A 291 9.95 9.55 3.97
C GLY A 291 9.36 10.06 2.66
N VAL A 292 9.97 11.09 2.08
CA VAL A 292 9.59 11.62 0.77
C VAL A 292 10.69 11.26 -0.23
N ILE A 293 10.33 10.58 -1.32
CA ILE A 293 11.25 10.26 -2.43
C ILE A 293 10.74 11.02 -3.65
N ASP A 294 11.42 12.10 -4.03
CA ASP A 294 10.85 13.16 -4.88
C ASP A 294 11.95 14.11 -5.44
N SER A 295 11.57 15.25 -6.04
CA SER A 295 12.47 16.29 -6.57
C SER A 295 13.37 16.96 -5.50
N GLY A 296 13.03 16.80 -4.22
CA GLY A 296 13.70 17.41 -3.09
C GLY A 296 12.70 17.96 -2.06
N VAL A 297 13.19 18.71 -1.06
CA VAL A 297 12.31 19.49 -0.16
C VAL A 297 13.01 20.78 0.26
N ALA A 298 12.33 21.93 0.10
CA ALA A 298 12.80 23.22 0.60
C ALA A 298 12.71 23.31 2.14
N TYR A 299 13.68 22.73 2.86
CA TYR A 299 13.64 22.59 4.33
C TYR A 299 13.57 23.89 5.14
N LEU A 300 13.84 25.06 4.54
CA LEU A 300 13.66 26.36 5.21
C LEU A 300 12.24 26.89 5.13
N HIS A 301 11.38 26.31 4.27
CA HIS A 301 10.01 26.77 4.06
C HIS A 301 9.24 26.81 5.41
N PRO A 302 8.59 27.93 5.79
CA PRO A 302 8.01 28.08 7.12
C PRO A 302 6.99 27.02 7.53
N ALA A 303 6.31 26.39 6.56
CA ALA A 303 5.36 25.32 6.84
C ALA A 303 6.02 23.94 7.08
N LEU A 304 7.29 23.76 6.72
CA LEU A 304 7.97 22.45 6.71
C LEU A 304 9.14 22.37 7.69
N ASN A 305 9.77 23.50 8.01
CA ASN A 305 11.10 23.53 8.63
C ASN A 305 11.16 22.84 10.00
N THR A 306 10.25 23.16 10.93
CA THR A 306 10.15 22.53 12.25
C THR A 306 9.70 21.06 12.22
N ARG A 307 9.24 20.56 11.07
CA ARG A 307 8.87 19.15 10.85
C ARG A 307 10.00 18.32 10.27
N TRP A 308 11.05 18.93 9.72
CA TRP A 308 12.21 18.18 9.25
C TRP A 308 12.89 17.50 10.43
N ARG A 309 13.09 16.18 10.38
CA ARG A 309 13.73 15.44 11.47
C ARG A 309 15.20 15.84 11.69
N GLY A 310 15.83 16.46 10.68
CA GLY A 310 17.15 17.07 10.78
C GLY A 310 17.18 18.48 11.37
N TYR A 311 16.03 19.10 11.67
CA TYR A 311 15.98 20.48 12.17
C TYR A 311 16.67 20.62 13.53
N GLY A 312 17.86 21.23 13.54
CA GLY A 312 18.74 21.29 14.71
C GLY A 312 19.49 20.00 15.04
N ALA A 313 19.17 18.87 14.39
CA ALA A 313 19.82 17.58 14.56
C ALA A 313 20.88 17.26 13.49
N GLY A 314 20.82 17.91 12.32
CA GLY A 314 21.72 17.69 11.19
C GLY A 314 21.16 16.79 10.09
N VAL A 315 21.86 16.76 8.96
CA VAL A 315 21.48 16.04 7.73
C VAL A 315 21.66 14.52 7.82
N ASP A 316 22.59 14.02 8.63
CA ASP A 316 22.81 12.58 8.81
C ASP A 316 21.49 11.87 9.16
N TYR A 317 21.19 10.77 8.48
CA TYR A 317 19.95 9.99 8.61
C TYR A 317 18.65 10.76 8.27
N ASN A 318 18.72 12.00 7.77
CA ASN A 318 17.55 12.89 7.58
C ASN A 318 17.45 13.53 6.18
N TRP A 319 18.51 13.41 5.38
CA TRP A 319 18.60 13.82 3.98
C TRP A 319 19.46 12.82 3.21
N SER A 320 19.12 12.55 1.96
CA SER A 320 20.05 11.98 0.98
C SER A 320 19.74 12.52 -0.42
N ASP A 321 20.74 12.47 -1.28
CA ASP A 321 20.77 13.15 -2.57
C ASP A 321 21.55 12.23 -3.51
N PHE A 322 20.88 11.60 -4.48
CA PHE A 322 21.49 10.62 -5.40
C PHE A 322 21.39 11.03 -6.88
N PRO A 323 21.88 12.23 -7.28
CA PRO A 323 21.80 12.71 -8.66
C PRO A 323 22.52 11.80 -9.66
N ASP A 324 23.71 11.33 -9.31
CA ASP A 324 24.64 10.62 -10.21
C ASP A 324 25.61 9.68 -9.46
N GLY A 325 25.36 9.42 -8.17
CA GLY A 325 26.27 8.73 -7.27
C GLY A 325 27.30 9.64 -6.56
N SER A 326 27.34 10.93 -6.87
CA SER A 326 27.98 11.93 -6.00
C SER A 326 27.07 12.26 -4.81
N PHE A 327 27.66 12.37 -3.62
CA PHE A 327 26.95 12.62 -2.38
C PHE A 327 27.03 14.09 -1.93
N ALA A 328 26.01 14.48 -1.18
CA ALA A 328 26.00 15.60 -0.25
C ALA A 328 26.03 17.02 -0.85
N THR A 329 24.85 17.51 -1.24
CA THR A 329 24.44 18.82 -0.72
C THR A 329 24.30 18.75 0.81
N SER A 330 24.78 19.77 1.52
CA SER A 330 24.89 19.75 3.00
C SER A 330 23.59 20.03 3.75
N THR A 331 22.50 20.28 3.03
CA THR A 331 21.13 20.54 3.50
C THR A 331 20.14 20.12 2.42
N PRO A 332 18.90 19.74 2.75
CA PRO A 332 17.86 19.56 1.74
C PRO A 332 17.66 20.82 0.89
N TYR A 333 17.25 20.62 -0.35
CA TYR A 333 16.72 21.67 -1.22
C TYR A 333 15.76 21.04 -2.23
N ASP A 334 15.12 21.87 -3.04
CA ASP A 334 14.22 21.42 -4.09
C ASP A 334 14.29 22.41 -5.27
N ASN A 335 14.95 21.98 -6.35
CA ASN A 335 15.14 22.77 -7.57
C ASN A 335 13.88 22.92 -8.42
N ILE A 336 12.78 22.25 -8.07
CA ILE A 336 11.59 22.12 -8.93
C ILE A 336 10.34 22.52 -8.17
N GLY A 337 10.16 22.03 -6.95
CA GLY A 337 9.06 22.38 -6.05
C GLY A 337 8.04 21.26 -5.86
N HIS A 338 8.06 20.22 -6.68
CA HIS A 338 7.13 19.09 -6.61
C HIS A 338 7.26 18.35 -5.26
N GLY A 339 8.46 17.98 -4.83
CA GLY A 339 8.66 17.34 -3.52
C GLY A 339 8.37 18.25 -2.31
N THR A 340 8.56 19.57 -2.45
CA THR A 340 8.09 20.56 -1.46
C THR A 340 6.56 20.62 -1.41
N PHE A 341 5.89 20.45 -2.56
CA PHE A 341 4.43 20.38 -2.67
C PHE A 341 3.88 19.11 -2.01
N THR A 342 4.41 17.94 -2.36
CA THR A 342 3.95 16.66 -1.82
C THR A 342 4.20 16.61 -0.31
N THR A 343 5.37 17.04 0.17
CA THR A 343 5.66 17.20 1.61
C THR A 343 4.66 18.14 2.30
N GLY A 344 4.28 19.25 1.67
CA GLY A 344 3.29 20.19 2.21
C GLY A 344 1.89 19.61 2.39
N VAL A 345 1.45 18.72 1.50
CA VAL A 345 0.16 18.00 1.64
C VAL A 345 0.22 17.01 2.82
N ILE A 346 1.40 16.43 3.10
CA ILE A 346 1.57 15.52 4.25
C ILE A 346 1.61 16.30 5.57
N VAL A 347 2.59 17.20 5.74
CA VAL A 347 2.96 17.78 7.05
C VAL A 347 2.89 19.31 7.13
N GLY A 348 2.42 20.00 6.09
CA GLY A 348 2.55 21.45 5.95
C GLY A 348 1.78 22.27 6.98
N GLY A 349 2.52 23.04 7.79
CA GLY A 349 2.02 24.17 8.57
C GLY A 349 1.98 23.93 10.08
N ASP A 350 1.51 24.96 10.79
CA ASP A 350 1.41 24.95 12.25
C ASP A 350 0.08 24.35 12.74
N PRO A 351 0.03 23.74 13.95
CA PRO A 351 -1.22 23.34 14.58
C PRO A 351 -2.20 24.53 14.66
N GLY A 352 -3.39 24.36 14.08
CA GLY A 352 -4.41 25.42 13.95
C GLY A 352 -4.28 26.32 12.71
N ARG A 353 -3.24 26.15 11.88
CA ARG A 353 -3.05 26.81 10.58
C ARG A 353 -2.45 25.87 9.52
N ALA A 354 -2.72 24.58 9.65
CA ALA A 354 -2.11 23.55 8.82
C ALA A 354 -2.83 23.35 7.49
N VAL A 355 -2.04 23.33 6.42
CA VAL A 355 -2.43 22.94 5.06
C VAL A 355 -2.42 21.41 4.95
N GLY A 356 -1.37 20.77 5.47
CA GLY A 356 -1.19 19.32 5.40
C GLY A 356 -2.18 18.52 6.26
N MET A 357 -2.21 17.21 6.02
CA MET A 357 -3.16 16.29 6.66
C MET A 357 -2.68 15.74 8.02
N ALA A 358 -1.36 15.56 8.19
CA ALA A 358 -0.70 15.08 9.41
C ALA A 358 0.37 16.08 9.91
N PRO A 359 0.00 17.33 10.27
CA PRO A 359 0.94 18.44 10.49
C PRO A 359 1.82 18.35 11.73
N LEU A 360 1.66 17.33 12.58
CA LEU A 360 2.59 17.07 13.69
C LEU A 360 3.54 15.88 13.43
N ALA A 361 3.43 15.20 12.30
CA ALA A 361 4.43 14.22 11.86
C ALA A 361 5.75 14.92 11.48
N SER A 362 6.85 14.19 11.61
CA SER A 362 8.16 14.61 11.09
C SER A 362 8.39 14.08 9.67
N TRP A 363 9.30 14.70 8.93
CA TRP A 363 9.71 14.22 7.60
C TRP A 363 11.23 14.04 7.46
N ILE A 364 11.60 13.14 6.57
CA ILE A 364 12.92 12.99 5.96
C ILE A 364 12.75 12.88 4.45
N ALA A 365 13.76 13.27 3.67
CA ALA A 365 13.65 13.25 2.22
C ALA A 365 14.88 12.60 1.58
N CYS A 366 14.65 11.98 0.43
CA CYS A 366 15.67 11.53 -0.48
C CYS A 366 15.37 12.06 -1.88
N ARG A 367 16.34 12.76 -2.46
CA ARG A 367 16.22 13.46 -3.75
C ARG A 367 16.73 12.59 -4.90
N LEU A 368 15.91 12.48 -5.94
CA LEU A 368 16.13 11.58 -7.08
C LEU A 368 17.04 12.14 -8.20
N ASP A 369 17.30 13.45 -8.21
CA ASP A 369 17.57 14.20 -9.45
C ASP A 369 18.94 14.93 -9.54
N GLY A 370 19.51 15.02 -10.74
CA GLY A 370 20.66 15.86 -11.14
C GLY A 370 20.37 17.12 -11.99
N ASN A 371 19.25 17.82 -11.77
CA ASN A 371 18.74 19.07 -12.40
C ASN A 371 17.70 18.92 -13.56
N THR A 372 16.78 17.96 -13.44
CA THR A 372 15.61 17.66 -14.31
C THR A 372 14.46 17.10 -13.46
N ASP A 373 13.20 16.99 -13.92
CA ASP A 373 12.13 16.44 -13.04
C ASP A 373 12.12 14.90 -12.93
N PHE A 374 13.29 14.27 -13.15
CA PHE A 374 13.42 12.87 -13.53
C PHE A 374 14.46 12.16 -12.67
N GLY A 375 14.05 11.08 -12.01
CA GLY A 375 14.96 10.17 -11.31
C GLY A 375 15.55 9.11 -12.24
N PHE A 376 16.76 8.65 -11.95
CA PHE A 376 17.24 7.38 -12.50
C PHE A 376 16.69 6.21 -11.70
N TYR A 377 16.43 5.08 -12.35
CA TYR A 377 16.00 3.84 -11.67
C TYR A 377 17.00 3.38 -10.57
N SER A 378 18.30 3.65 -10.76
CA SER A 378 19.34 3.45 -9.75
C SER A 378 19.16 4.37 -8.53
N SER A 379 18.70 5.60 -8.74
CA SER A 379 18.42 6.60 -7.70
C SER A 379 17.11 6.29 -6.97
N GLU A 380 16.10 5.75 -7.64
CA GLU A 380 14.91 5.17 -7.01
C GLU A 380 15.30 4.04 -6.04
N LEU A 381 16.10 3.07 -6.50
CA LEU A 381 16.62 1.98 -5.68
C LEU A 381 17.51 2.48 -4.53
N ALA A 382 18.35 3.49 -4.78
CA ALA A 382 19.20 4.10 -3.76
C ALA A 382 18.36 4.81 -2.69
N CYS A 383 17.34 5.58 -3.09
CA CYS A 383 16.44 6.25 -2.16
C CYS A 383 15.56 5.27 -1.37
N LEU A 384 14.98 4.25 -2.00
CA LEU A 384 14.22 3.22 -1.28
C LEU A 384 15.11 2.40 -0.33
N GLY A 385 16.35 2.10 -0.74
CA GLY A 385 17.36 1.44 0.10
C GLY A 385 17.83 2.30 1.28
N TRP A 386 18.05 3.60 1.05
CA TRP A 386 18.39 4.55 2.10
C TRP A 386 17.21 4.76 3.05
N MET A 387 15.96 4.88 2.57
CA MET A 387 14.78 4.93 3.45
C MET A 387 14.66 3.64 4.30
N PHE A 388 14.97 2.47 3.72
CA PHE A 388 15.01 1.21 4.48
C PHE A 388 16.14 1.18 5.53
N ARG A 389 17.31 1.76 5.27
CA ARG A 389 18.43 1.83 6.23
C ARG A 389 19.20 3.15 6.13
N PRO A 390 18.71 4.25 6.75
CA PRO A 390 19.33 5.55 6.57
C PRO A 390 20.77 5.58 7.09
N THR A 391 21.63 6.29 6.37
CA THR A 391 23.07 6.45 6.66
C THR A 391 23.41 7.87 7.11
N ASP A 392 24.64 8.07 7.56
CA ASP A 392 25.25 9.41 7.56
C ASP A 392 25.49 9.94 6.13
N MET A 393 25.86 11.21 6.00
CA MET A 393 26.16 11.88 4.72
C MET A 393 27.22 11.17 3.86
N ASN A 394 28.09 10.38 4.46
CA ASN A 394 29.18 9.68 3.77
C ASN A 394 28.72 8.28 3.30
N ASN A 395 27.42 7.98 3.34
CA ASN A 395 26.84 6.66 3.09
C ASN A 395 27.33 5.56 4.06
N ASN A 396 27.71 5.94 5.29
CA ASN A 396 28.20 5.03 6.31
C ASN A 396 27.20 4.85 7.47
N ASN A 397 27.52 3.93 8.39
CA ASN A 397 26.84 3.72 9.66
C ASN A 397 25.30 3.51 9.58
N PRO A 398 24.78 2.64 8.70
CA PRO A 398 23.33 2.48 8.48
C PRO A 398 22.55 2.17 9.77
N MET A 399 21.53 2.98 10.07
CA MET A 399 20.68 2.85 11.26
C MET A 399 19.23 2.52 10.89
N ASP A 400 18.86 1.25 10.99
CA ASP A 400 17.49 0.74 10.80
C ASP A 400 16.46 1.50 11.69
N SER A 401 16.86 1.94 12.89
CA SER A 401 16.04 2.74 13.81
C SER A 401 15.79 4.20 13.37
N LYS A 402 16.33 4.61 12.21
CA LYS A 402 16.09 5.92 11.58
C LYS A 402 15.17 5.82 10.36
N ARG A 403 14.74 4.62 9.96
CA ARG A 403 13.73 4.38 8.92
C ARG A 403 12.45 5.22 9.13
N PRO A 404 11.73 5.65 8.07
CA PRO A 404 10.41 6.27 8.21
C PRO A 404 9.32 5.21 8.38
N ASN A 405 8.16 5.58 8.91
CA ASN A 405 7.01 4.70 9.07
C ASN A 405 6.18 4.57 7.79
N VAL A 406 6.20 5.63 6.98
CA VAL A 406 5.52 5.72 5.68
C VAL A 406 6.49 6.30 4.67
N ILE A 407 6.46 5.84 3.42
CA ILE A 407 7.14 6.47 2.28
C ILE A 407 6.08 6.98 1.30
N ASN A 408 6.23 8.22 0.84
CA ASN A 408 5.50 8.76 -0.30
C ASN A 408 6.43 8.83 -1.52
N GLY A 409 6.01 8.21 -2.63
CA GLY A 409 6.63 8.35 -3.94
C GLY A 409 5.61 8.85 -4.97
N SER A 410 5.57 10.17 -5.20
CA SER A 410 4.66 10.79 -6.16
C SER A 410 5.23 10.76 -7.59
N TRP A 411 5.68 9.58 -8.03
CA TRP A 411 6.36 9.37 -9.32
C TRP A 411 6.00 8.02 -9.93
N GLU A 412 6.14 7.91 -11.26
CA GLU A 412 5.86 6.69 -12.02
C GLU A 412 7.08 6.19 -12.80
N ILE A 413 7.21 4.86 -12.88
CA ILE A 413 8.09 4.13 -13.77
C ILE A 413 7.33 3.89 -15.08
N PRO A 414 7.84 4.38 -16.23
CA PRO A 414 7.17 4.23 -17.53
C PRO A 414 6.78 2.79 -17.89
N SER A 415 5.65 2.67 -18.60
CA SER A 415 5.15 1.37 -19.09
C SER A 415 6.10 0.68 -20.08
N THR A 416 6.99 1.42 -20.72
CA THR A 416 8.08 0.94 -21.60
C THR A 416 9.09 0.01 -20.91
N VAL A 417 9.24 0.12 -19.59
CA VAL A 417 10.16 -0.69 -18.79
C VAL A 417 9.57 -2.09 -18.57
N ASN A 418 9.73 -3.02 -19.52
CA ASN A 418 8.91 -4.25 -19.60
C ASN A 418 9.14 -5.33 -18.51
N ASP A 419 10.17 -5.23 -17.67
CA ASP A 419 10.42 -6.10 -16.52
C ASP A 419 11.13 -5.26 -15.45
N ASN A 420 10.71 -5.32 -14.18
CA ASN A 420 11.49 -4.69 -13.11
C ASN A 420 11.18 -5.23 -11.69
N SER A 421 11.66 -6.44 -11.38
CA SER A 421 11.30 -7.11 -10.10
C SER A 421 12.03 -6.57 -8.86
N ALA A 422 13.08 -5.76 -9.01
CA ALA A 422 13.81 -5.20 -7.88
C ALA A 422 12.98 -4.26 -7.01
N ILE A 423 12.26 -3.28 -7.57
CA ILE A 423 11.48 -2.35 -6.73
C ILE A 423 10.31 -3.07 -6.04
N GLU A 424 9.71 -4.11 -6.65
CA GLU A 424 8.73 -4.94 -5.95
C GLU A 424 9.36 -5.68 -4.75
N ASN A 425 10.57 -6.25 -4.93
CA ASN A 425 11.33 -6.90 -3.86
C ASN A 425 11.81 -5.91 -2.78
N VAL A 426 12.13 -4.66 -3.14
CA VAL A 426 12.45 -3.58 -2.19
C VAL A 426 11.23 -3.13 -1.42
N ILE A 427 10.08 -2.95 -2.07
CA ILE A 427 8.80 -2.62 -1.41
C ILE A 427 8.37 -3.76 -0.47
N ARG A 428 8.55 -5.02 -0.87
CA ARG A 428 8.34 -6.20 -0.02
C ARG A 428 9.28 -6.21 1.21
N THR A 429 10.53 -5.79 1.03
CA THR A 429 11.53 -5.67 2.11
C THR A 429 11.22 -4.49 3.05
N LEU A 430 10.75 -3.36 2.52
CA LEU A 430 10.26 -2.19 3.27
C LEU A 430 9.01 -2.54 4.10
N ASN A 431 8.05 -3.24 3.51
CA ASN A 431 6.83 -3.71 4.16
C ASN A 431 7.14 -4.69 5.32
N ALA A 432 7.98 -5.71 5.07
CA ALA A 432 8.51 -6.57 6.13
C ALA A 432 9.36 -5.79 7.18
N GLY A 433 9.93 -4.65 6.77
CA GLY A 433 10.64 -3.69 7.61
C GLY A 433 9.74 -2.75 8.43
N GLY A 434 8.41 -2.88 8.36
CA GLY A 434 7.47 -2.02 9.09
C GLY A 434 7.16 -0.68 8.42
N VAL A 435 7.36 -0.56 7.10
CA VAL A 435 7.09 0.67 6.32
C VAL A 435 5.89 0.48 5.40
N VAL A 436 4.96 1.44 5.41
CA VAL A 436 3.92 1.57 4.38
C VAL A 436 4.47 2.37 3.21
N THR A 437 4.41 1.84 1.98
CA THR A 437 4.85 2.57 0.78
C THR A 437 3.65 2.99 -0.07
N VAL A 438 3.50 4.29 -0.28
CA VAL A 438 2.39 4.91 -1.02
C VAL A 438 2.92 5.53 -2.30
N PHE A 439 2.22 5.29 -3.42
CA PHE A 439 2.61 5.79 -4.74
C PHE A 439 1.41 6.37 -5.51
N ALA A 440 1.66 7.38 -6.32
CA ALA A 440 0.69 7.93 -7.27
C ALA A 440 0.30 6.85 -8.31
N SER A 441 -0.99 6.69 -8.63
CA SER A 441 -1.40 5.71 -9.66
C SER A 441 -0.97 6.12 -11.08
N GLY A 442 -0.59 7.39 -11.27
CA GLY A 442 -0.06 7.98 -12.49
C GLY A 442 -1.13 8.71 -13.31
N ASN A 443 -0.70 9.54 -14.25
CA ASN A 443 -1.59 10.44 -15.01
C ASN A 443 -1.56 10.23 -16.52
N ASP A 444 -2.73 10.28 -17.17
CA ASP A 444 -2.91 10.33 -18.62
C ASP A 444 -3.85 11.48 -19.00
N ILE A 445 -3.28 12.59 -19.47
CA ILE A 445 -4.04 13.79 -19.85
C ILE A 445 -4.95 13.61 -21.08
N SER A 446 -4.89 12.46 -21.77
CA SER A 446 -5.83 12.11 -22.85
C SER A 446 -7.06 11.35 -22.36
N GLY A 447 -7.06 10.89 -21.11
CA GLY A 447 -8.13 10.14 -20.45
C GLY A 447 -7.69 8.72 -20.11
N ALA A 448 -7.70 8.37 -18.82
CA ALA A 448 -7.24 7.08 -18.33
C ALA A 448 -8.11 5.89 -18.81
N SER A 449 -7.46 4.75 -19.06
CA SER A 449 -8.08 3.52 -19.57
C SER A 449 -7.92 2.34 -18.60
N SER A 450 -8.73 1.29 -18.77
CA SER A 450 -8.64 0.08 -17.93
C SER A 450 -7.28 -0.61 -18.09
N GLY A 451 -6.65 -0.93 -16.95
CA GLY A 451 -5.30 -1.49 -16.89
C GLY A 451 -4.17 -0.49 -17.12
N SER A 452 -4.46 0.82 -17.15
CA SER A 452 -3.45 1.88 -17.37
C SER A 452 -2.50 2.12 -16.19
N ILE A 453 -2.82 1.63 -14.99
CA ILE A 453 -2.01 1.89 -13.79
C ILE A 453 -0.55 1.45 -13.96
N VAL A 454 0.35 2.41 -13.70
CA VAL A 454 1.79 2.29 -13.84
C VAL A 454 2.45 1.72 -12.57
N ARG A 455 3.78 1.57 -12.60
CA ARG A 455 4.59 1.17 -11.45
C ARG A 455 5.18 2.42 -10.80
N PRO A 456 5.55 2.41 -9.50
CA PRO A 456 5.46 1.27 -8.57
C PRO A 456 4.03 0.95 -8.09
N ALA A 457 3.06 1.84 -8.29
CA ALA A 457 1.71 1.75 -7.74
C ALA A 457 0.96 0.43 -8.04
N SER A 458 1.14 -0.18 -9.22
CA SER A 458 0.50 -1.46 -9.57
C SER A 458 1.07 -2.70 -8.84
N TYR A 459 2.18 -2.59 -8.08
CA TYR A 459 2.75 -3.72 -7.32
C TYR A 459 1.89 -4.11 -6.09
N PRO A 460 1.98 -5.37 -5.60
CA PRO A 460 1.02 -5.90 -4.60
C PRO A 460 1.13 -5.34 -3.18
N LEU A 461 2.24 -4.69 -2.85
CA LEU A 461 2.50 -4.10 -1.53
C LEU A 461 2.76 -2.58 -1.61
N ALA A 462 2.55 -2.00 -2.81
CA ALA A 462 2.52 -0.57 -3.05
C ALA A 462 1.07 -0.09 -2.91
N VAL A 463 0.80 0.85 -2.01
CA VAL A 463 -0.52 1.47 -1.89
C VAL A 463 -0.66 2.50 -3.00
N ALA A 464 -1.47 2.20 -4.01
CA ALA A 464 -1.77 3.11 -5.10
C ALA A 464 -2.83 4.14 -4.67
N ALA A 465 -2.56 5.41 -4.96
CA ALA A 465 -3.48 6.52 -4.77
C ALA A 465 -3.97 7.06 -6.13
N GLY A 466 -5.26 6.86 -6.42
CA GLY A 466 -5.93 7.55 -7.52
C GLY A 466 -6.47 8.92 -7.12
N ALA A 467 -6.72 9.79 -8.09
CA ALA A 467 -7.18 11.15 -7.85
C ALA A 467 -8.70 11.31 -7.99
N VAL A 468 -9.33 12.00 -7.04
CA VAL A 468 -10.65 12.63 -7.25
C VAL A 468 -10.51 14.15 -7.41
N GLY A 469 -11.38 14.70 -8.25
CA GLY A 469 -11.55 16.14 -8.43
C GLY A 469 -12.44 16.77 -7.36
N TYR A 470 -12.72 18.06 -7.55
CA TYR A 470 -13.56 18.86 -6.66
C TYR A 470 -15.00 18.31 -6.60
N PRO A 471 -15.67 18.33 -5.44
CA PRO A 471 -16.99 17.72 -5.28
C PRO A 471 -18.07 18.37 -6.17
N THR A 472 -18.83 17.51 -6.86
CA THR A 472 -20.06 17.88 -7.57
C THR A 472 -21.25 17.45 -6.73
N ALA A 473 -21.96 18.44 -6.16
CA ALA A 473 -22.93 18.23 -5.08
C ALA A 473 -22.32 17.38 -3.92
N SER A 474 -22.80 16.16 -3.71
CA SER A 474 -22.34 15.27 -2.63
C SER A 474 -21.37 14.17 -3.10
N VAL A 475 -20.86 14.24 -4.33
CA VAL A 475 -20.00 13.20 -4.93
C VAL A 475 -18.67 13.79 -5.39
N TYR A 476 -17.57 13.15 -5.00
CA TYR A 476 -16.24 13.45 -5.51
C TYR A 476 -15.99 12.60 -6.77
N PRO A 477 -15.90 13.22 -7.98
CA PRO A 477 -15.70 12.46 -9.21
C PRO A 477 -14.25 11.98 -9.32
N THR A 478 -14.04 10.75 -9.84
CA THR A 478 -12.70 10.33 -10.30
C THR A 478 -12.18 11.35 -11.33
N ALA A 479 -10.96 11.85 -11.13
CA ALA A 479 -10.35 12.78 -12.06
C ALA A 479 -10.00 12.06 -13.36
N PHE A 480 -10.34 12.65 -14.52
CA PHE A 480 -10.30 11.97 -15.82
C PHE A 480 -8.92 11.43 -16.21
N TYR A 481 -7.86 12.05 -15.68
CA TYR A 481 -6.47 11.68 -15.94
C TYR A 481 -5.96 10.52 -15.09
N SER A 482 -6.66 10.14 -14.00
CA SER A 482 -6.14 9.23 -12.97
C SER A 482 -6.06 7.81 -13.52
N LYS A 483 -4.84 7.28 -13.76
CA LYS A 483 -4.65 5.89 -14.23
C LYS A 483 -5.20 4.89 -13.20
N TYR A 484 -5.79 3.79 -13.68
CA TYR A 484 -6.51 2.81 -12.85
C TYR A 484 -6.32 1.36 -13.32
N GLY A 485 -6.82 0.42 -12.53
CA GLY A 485 -6.62 -1.02 -12.65
C GLY A 485 -7.44 -1.71 -13.72
N PRO A 486 -7.43 -3.06 -13.77
CA PRO A 486 -6.74 -3.97 -12.84
C PRO A 486 -5.21 -3.87 -12.92
N SER A 487 -4.50 -4.31 -11.87
CA SER A 487 -3.04 -4.43 -11.93
C SER A 487 -2.62 -5.38 -13.07
N SER A 488 -1.85 -4.87 -14.04
CA SER A 488 -1.22 -5.68 -15.08
C SER A 488 -0.18 -6.67 -14.54
N TYR A 489 0.26 -6.51 -13.28
CA TYR A 489 1.18 -7.42 -12.60
C TYR A 489 0.45 -8.51 -11.80
N THR A 490 -0.77 -8.26 -11.28
CA THR A 490 -1.42 -9.20 -10.33
C THR A 490 -2.94 -9.37 -10.40
N HIS A 491 -3.64 -8.69 -11.31
CA HIS A 491 -5.12 -8.67 -11.35
C HIS A 491 -5.81 -8.17 -10.07
N LEU A 492 -5.05 -7.65 -9.10
CA LEU A 492 -5.57 -6.93 -7.93
C LEU A 492 -6.35 -5.69 -8.38
N ALA A 493 -7.40 -5.36 -7.62
CA ALA A 493 -8.07 -4.08 -7.71
C ALA A 493 -7.06 -2.96 -7.48
N LYS A 494 -7.04 -1.97 -8.37
CA LYS A 494 -6.12 -0.83 -8.32
C LYS A 494 -6.84 0.42 -8.86
N PRO A 495 -6.55 1.64 -8.35
CA PRO A 495 -5.73 1.92 -7.16
C PRO A 495 -6.33 1.28 -5.89
N GLU A 496 -5.58 1.14 -4.79
CA GLU A 496 -6.16 0.69 -3.52
C GLU A 496 -7.25 1.67 -3.05
N VAL A 497 -6.98 2.97 -3.17
CA VAL A 497 -7.88 4.03 -2.71
C VAL A 497 -7.79 5.28 -3.59
N MET A 498 -8.84 6.08 -3.55
CA MET A 498 -8.87 7.43 -4.10
C MET A 498 -8.57 8.48 -3.04
N ALA A 499 -7.95 9.58 -3.43
CA ALA A 499 -7.71 10.74 -2.57
C ALA A 499 -7.79 12.05 -3.36
N PRO A 500 -7.91 13.21 -2.70
CA PRO A 500 -8.02 14.50 -3.39
C PRO A 500 -6.80 14.80 -4.25
N GLY A 501 -7.03 14.94 -5.56
CA GLY A 501 -5.99 15.28 -6.54
C GLY A 501 -6.34 16.48 -7.43
N GLY A 502 -7.54 17.06 -7.33
CA GLY A 502 -7.94 18.18 -8.21
C GLY A 502 -8.50 17.71 -9.56
N SER A 503 -9.22 18.59 -10.26
CA SER A 503 -10.11 18.16 -11.36
C SER A 503 -9.43 18.05 -12.73
N GLY A 504 -8.20 18.54 -12.86
CA GLY A 504 -7.43 18.66 -14.10
C GLY A 504 -7.62 20.02 -14.77
N ASP A 505 -7.82 21.08 -13.99
CA ASP A 505 -8.14 22.42 -14.48
C ASP A 505 -6.91 23.16 -15.04
N ASN A 506 -7.11 23.97 -16.08
CA ASN A 506 -6.04 24.69 -16.76
C ASN A 506 -6.43 26.14 -17.11
N PRO A 507 -5.84 27.16 -16.46
CA PRO A 507 -4.91 27.05 -15.34
C PRO A 507 -5.58 26.46 -14.07
N PRO A 508 -4.79 25.91 -13.12
CA PRO A 508 -5.30 25.47 -11.81
C PRO A 508 -6.08 26.57 -11.07
N ASP A 509 -7.17 26.20 -10.37
CA ASP A 509 -8.02 27.16 -9.64
C ASP A 509 -8.41 26.69 -8.22
N SER A 510 -9.43 27.28 -7.60
CA SER A 510 -10.05 26.82 -6.34
C SER A 510 -10.43 25.34 -6.25
N SER A 511 -10.60 24.67 -7.40
CA SER A 511 -10.83 23.23 -7.59
C SER A 511 -9.57 22.39 -7.28
N SER A 512 -8.39 22.98 -7.42
CA SER A 512 -7.09 22.34 -7.29
C SER A 512 -6.65 22.10 -5.84
N ILE A 513 -5.55 21.37 -5.67
CA ILE A 513 -4.90 21.19 -4.36
C ILE A 513 -3.98 22.40 -4.10
N LEU A 514 -4.02 22.98 -2.90
CA LEU A 514 -3.10 24.04 -2.46
C LEU A 514 -2.03 23.44 -1.55
N SER A 515 -0.75 23.66 -1.86
CA SER A 515 0.37 23.22 -1.02
C SER A 515 1.59 24.16 -1.10
N SER A 516 2.62 23.88 -0.31
CA SER A 516 3.85 24.69 -0.24
C SER A 516 4.77 24.47 -1.43
N VAL A 517 5.41 25.53 -1.91
CA VAL A 517 6.48 25.49 -2.94
C VAL A 517 7.68 26.31 -2.50
N PRO A 518 8.87 26.14 -3.13
CA PRO A 518 10.02 26.98 -2.86
C PRO A 518 9.73 28.46 -3.13
N THR A 519 10.31 29.35 -2.30
CA THR A 519 10.20 30.80 -2.51
C THR A 519 11.34 31.32 -3.40
N PRO A 520 11.09 32.30 -4.29
CA PRO A 520 12.11 32.93 -5.12
C PRO A 520 13.35 33.38 -4.32
N GLY A 521 14.54 33.06 -4.83
CA GLY A 521 15.82 33.32 -4.16
C GLY A 521 16.47 32.08 -3.54
N GLY A 522 15.75 30.96 -3.42
CA GLY A 522 16.36 29.63 -3.34
C GLY A 522 16.75 29.08 -4.72
N PRO A 523 17.45 27.94 -4.78
CA PRO A 523 17.56 27.16 -6.01
C PRO A 523 16.22 26.51 -6.32
N CYS A 524 15.43 27.10 -7.23
CA CYS A 524 14.17 26.56 -7.75
C CYS A 524 13.90 27.13 -9.16
N ASP A 525 13.13 26.42 -10.00
CA ASP A 525 12.71 26.94 -11.31
C ASP A 525 11.82 28.19 -11.14
N PRO A 526 12.15 29.35 -11.74
CA PRO A 526 11.36 30.58 -11.63
C PRO A 526 9.90 30.50 -12.12
N GLN A 527 9.50 29.43 -12.82
CA GLN A 527 8.10 29.16 -13.19
C GLN A 527 7.32 28.40 -12.10
N LEU A 528 8.02 27.76 -11.16
CA LEU A 528 7.47 26.92 -10.10
C LEU A 528 7.70 27.48 -8.68
N CYS A 529 8.68 28.39 -8.50
CA CYS A 529 8.81 29.16 -7.26
C CYS A 529 7.66 30.19 -7.14
N ASP A 530 6.94 30.23 -6.01
CA ASP A 530 5.93 31.28 -5.76
C ASP A 530 6.37 32.26 -4.63
N PRO A 531 6.26 33.60 -4.82
CA PRO A 531 6.58 34.60 -3.79
C PRO A 531 5.84 34.45 -2.46
N SER A 532 4.69 33.76 -2.43
CA SER A 532 3.92 33.46 -1.23
C SER A 532 4.40 32.21 -0.49
N GLY A 533 5.17 31.33 -1.16
CA GLY A 533 5.53 30.00 -0.69
C GLY A 533 4.47 28.92 -0.91
N TYR A 534 3.39 29.21 -1.67
CA TYR A 534 2.31 28.25 -1.95
C TYR A 534 1.89 28.30 -3.42
N HIS A 535 1.46 27.16 -3.95
CA HIS A 535 0.94 27.04 -5.33
C HIS A 535 -0.26 26.09 -5.39
N LEU A 536 -0.98 26.12 -6.50
CA LEU A 536 -2.08 25.21 -6.85
C LEU A 536 -1.60 24.15 -7.86
N ALA A 537 -1.95 22.88 -7.67
CA ALA A 537 -1.60 21.79 -8.59
C ALA A 537 -2.66 20.68 -8.58
N ASP A 538 -2.69 19.90 -9.67
CA ASP A 538 -3.63 18.80 -9.91
C ASP A 538 -2.90 17.52 -10.36
N GLY A 539 -3.24 16.37 -9.77
CA GLY A 539 -2.69 15.08 -10.16
C GLY A 539 -2.82 13.96 -9.12
N THR A 540 -2.39 12.76 -9.53
CA THR A 540 -2.19 11.63 -8.60
C THR A 540 -0.95 11.82 -7.70
N SER A 541 0.00 12.67 -8.11
CA SER A 541 1.11 13.14 -7.27
C SER A 541 0.64 13.84 -6.00
N GLU A 542 -0.50 14.51 -6.06
CA GLU A 542 -1.15 15.24 -4.98
C GLU A 542 -2.11 14.33 -4.19
N ALA A 543 -2.69 13.31 -4.84
CA ALA A 543 -3.50 12.29 -4.17
C ALA A 543 -2.67 11.40 -3.22
N ALA A 544 -1.50 10.91 -3.65
CA ALA A 544 -0.60 10.06 -2.87
C ALA A 544 -0.24 10.61 -1.46
N PRO A 545 0.18 11.88 -1.28
CA PRO A 545 0.54 12.41 0.01
C PRO A 545 -0.64 12.52 0.99
N HIS A 546 -1.88 12.63 0.52
CA HIS A 546 -3.06 12.51 1.40
C HIS A 546 -3.17 11.08 1.99
N VAL A 547 -2.97 10.04 1.17
CA VAL A 547 -2.97 8.63 1.64
C VAL A 547 -1.79 8.37 2.59
N ALA A 548 -0.59 8.84 2.24
CA ALA A 548 0.60 8.73 3.08
C ALA A 548 0.42 9.42 4.45
N ALA A 549 -0.31 10.53 4.49
CA ALA A 549 -0.62 11.21 5.74
C ALA A 549 -1.67 10.46 6.59
N VAL A 550 -2.68 9.81 6.00
CA VAL A 550 -3.61 8.96 6.77
C VAL A 550 -2.86 7.76 7.38
N ALA A 551 -1.92 7.15 6.65
CA ALA A 551 -1.01 6.15 7.20
C ALA A 551 -0.19 6.69 8.39
N ALA A 552 0.29 7.94 8.30
CA ALA A 552 1.01 8.61 9.38
C ALA A 552 0.11 8.96 10.59
N LEU A 553 -1.18 9.23 10.39
CA LEU A 553 -2.16 9.42 11.48
C LEU A 553 -2.44 8.08 12.19
N LEU A 554 -2.64 6.99 11.45
CA LEU A 554 -2.87 5.65 12.02
C LEU A 554 -1.66 5.17 12.85
N TYR A 555 -0.44 5.29 12.32
CA TYR A 555 0.78 4.97 13.08
C TYR A 555 0.96 5.88 14.31
N SER A 556 0.61 7.17 14.21
CA SER A 556 0.68 8.10 15.34
C SER A 556 -0.29 7.74 16.47
N TYR A 557 -1.48 7.23 16.13
CA TYR A 557 -2.46 6.76 17.12
C TYR A 557 -2.07 5.41 17.74
N ASN A 558 -1.52 4.48 16.94
CA ASN A 558 -0.99 3.22 17.43
C ASN A 558 0.33 2.83 16.73
N PRO A 559 1.50 3.13 17.35
CA PRO A 559 2.81 2.79 16.80
C PRO A 559 3.14 1.28 16.77
N SER A 560 2.21 0.40 17.16
CA SER A 560 2.40 -1.06 17.17
C SER A 560 1.82 -1.77 15.94
N LEU A 561 1.16 -1.03 15.02
CA LEU A 561 0.51 -1.59 13.84
C LEU A 561 1.52 -2.11 12.81
N SER A 562 1.21 -3.24 12.17
CA SER A 562 1.86 -3.67 10.93
C SER A 562 1.50 -2.72 9.76
N PRO A 563 2.31 -2.66 8.69
CA PRO A 563 1.91 -2.00 7.45
C PRO A 563 0.61 -2.57 6.85
N GLY A 564 0.37 -3.88 7.00
CA GLY A 564 -0.87 -4.53 6.58
C GLY A 564 -2.10 -4.02 7.34
N GLU A 565 -1.98 -3.83 8.66
CA GLU A 565 -3.02 -3.23 9.50
C GLU A 565 -3.27 -1.77 9.12
N ILE A 566 -2.22 -0.97 8.87
CA ILE A 566 -2.39 0.44 8.45
C ILE A 566 -3.11 0.51 7.10
N VAL A 567 -2.74 -0.32 6.13
CA VAL A 567 -3.44 -0.42 4.83
C VAL A 567 -4.89 -0.86 5.03
N TYR A 568 -5.14 -1.90 5.83
CA TYR A 568 -6.49 -2.37 6.14
C TYR A 568 -7.40 -1.25 6.66
N TYR A 569 -6.94 -0.42 7.60
CA TYR A 569 -7.74 0.69 8.13
C TYR A 569 -7.95 1.82 7.12
N ILE A 570 -7.01 2.05 6.18
CA ILE A 570 -7.19 2.98 5.04
C ILE A 570 -8.24 2.44 4.06
N GLU A 571 -8.12 1.19 3.64
CA GLU A 571 -9.06 0.49 2.75
C GLU A 571 -10.48 0.49 3.35
N HIS A 572 -10.64 0.02 4.58
CA HIS A 572 -11.96 -0.20 5.18
C HIS A 572 -12.55 1.07 5.81
N GLY A 573 -11.74 2.10 6.01
CA GLY A 573 -12.21 3.45 6.36
C GLY A 573 -12.76 4.23 5.16
N ALA A 574 -12.35 3.89 3.93
CA ALA A 574 -12.70 4.64 2.73
C ALA A 574 -14.21 4.61 2.40
N ALA A 575 -14.67 5.72 1.81
CA ALA A 575 -16.05 5.92 1.39
C ALA A 575 -16.21 5.61 -0.11
N LYS A 576 -16.87 4.49 -0.43
CA LYS A 576 -17.25 4.16 -1.81
C LYS A 576 -18.49 4.95 -2.25
N ALA A 577 -18.53 5.32 -3.53
CA ALA A 577 -19.72 5.85 -4.18
C ALA A 577 -20.80 4.77 -4.43
N ALA A 578 -20.43 3.48 -4.36
CA ALA A 578 -21.33 2.33 -4.50
C ALA A 578 -21.18 1.36 -3.32
N ALA A 579 -22.29 0.82 -2.82
CA ALA A 579 -22.29 -0.03 -1.63
C ALA A 579 -21.83 -1.47 -1.94
N GLY A 580 -20.58 -1.81 -1.61
CA GLY A 580 -20.03 -3.15 -1.75
C GLY A 580 -18.78 -3.39 -0.89
N LEU A 581 -18.64 -4.63 -0.38
CA LEU A 581 -17.49 -5.03 0.44
C LEU A 581 -16.22 -5.32 -0.38
N GLU A 582 -16.32 -5.41 -1.71
CA GLU A 582 -15.18 -5.66 -2.60
C GLU A 582 -14.72 -4.36 -3.29
N PRO A 583 -13.41 -4.10 -3.44
CA PRO A 583 -12.91 -2.98 -4.21
C PRO A 583 -13.19 -3.13 -5.72
N ASP A 584 -13.16 -2.02 -6.45
CA ASP A 584 -13.34 -1.99 -7.91
C ASP A 584 -12.09 -1.50 -8.67
N ASN A 585 -12.02 -1.76 -9.98
CA ASN A 585 -10.83 -1.44 -10.80
C ASN A 585 -10.67 0.05 -11.18
N ASN A 586 -11.59 0.92 -10.81
CA ASN A 586 -11.55 2.36 -11.08
C ASN A 586 -11.36 3.19 -9.80
N THR A 587 -12.01 2.80 -8.68
CA THR A 587 -11.94 3.53 -7.40
C THR A 587 -11.35 2.74 -6.23
N GLY A 588 -11.04 1.45 -6.42
CA GLY A 588 -10.53 0.61 -5.34
C GLY A 588 -11.53 0.50 -4.20
N TRP A 589 -11.07 0.82 -3.00
CA TRP A 589 -11.90 0.92 -1.80
C TRP A 589 -12.66 2.25 -1.68
N GLY A 590 -12.51 3.18 -2.62
CA GLY A 590 -13.17 4.49 -2.63
C GLY A 590 -12.30 5.61 -2.06
N LEU A 591 -12.93 6.75 -1.73
CA LEU A 591 -12.24 7.94 -1.21
C LEU A 591 -11.79 7.73 0.24
N ILE A 592 -10.49 7.89 0.52
CA ILE A 592 -9.97 7.79 1.89
C ILE A 592 -10.72 8.70 2.87
N ASN A 593 -10.91 8.20 4.09
CA ASN A 593 -11.51 8.97 5.17
C ASN A 593 -10.69 8.74 6.44
N ALA A 594 -9.91 9.76 6.81
CA ALA A 594 -9.00 9.74 7.95
C ALA A 594 -9.73 9.48 9.27
N ARG A 595 -10.95 10.03 9.41
CA ARG A 595 -11.78 9.87 10.60
C ARG A 595 -12.26 8.42 10.73
N ASN A 596 -12.90 7.90 9.69
CA ASN A 596 -13.40 6.52 9.66
C ASN A 596 -12.27 5.50 9.93
N SER A 597 -11.10 5.70 9.31
CA SER A 597 -9.93 4.82 9.50
C SER A 597 -9.53 4.71 10.98
N LEU A 598 -9.54 5.85 11.70
CA LEU A 598 -9.26 5.90 13.13
C LEU A 598 -10.43 5.41 14.00
N ASP A 599 -11.68 5.62 13.62
CA ASP A 599 -12.86 5.05 14.30
C ASP A 599 -12.85 3.51 14.26
N ILE A 600 -12.49 2.91 13.11
CA ILE A 600 -12.41 1.45 12.96
C ILE A 600 -11.25 0.89 13.80
N LEU A 601 -10.09 1.55 13.80
CA LEU A 601 -8.96 1.19 14.66
C LEU A 601 -9.29 1.30 16.17
N ALA A 602 -9.98 2.37 16.56
CA ALA A 602 -10.37 2.60 17.96
C ALA A 602 -11.50 1.68 18.45
N SER A 603 -12.38 1.21 17.56
CA SER A 603 -13.50 0.31 17.88
C SER A 603 -13.19 -1.17 17.69
N CYS A 604 -12.29 -1.53 16.78
CA CYS A 604 -11.90 -2.92 16.53
C CYS A 604 -10.39 -3.15 16.64
N THR A 605 -9.99 -3.80 17.74
CA THR A 605 -8.68 -4.44 17.89
C THR A 605 -8.90 -5.89 18.35
N PRO A 606 -8.90 -6.89 17.44
CA PRO A 606 -9.10 -8.29 17.79
C PRO A 606 -7.96 -8.81 18.68
N ASN A 607 -8.28 -9.10 19.95
CA ASN A 607 -7.31 -9.49 20.97
C ASN A 607 -7.04 -11.00 20.94
N PHE A 608 -6.47 -11.49 19.83
CA PHE A 608 -6.03 -12.87 19.68
C PHE A 608 -4.55 -13.01 20.05
N THR A 609 -4.28 -13.75 21.12
CA THR A 609 -2.95 -13.94 21.73
C THR A 609 -2.10 -15.03 21.04
N ASP A 610 -2.69 -15.81 20.14
CA ASP A 610 -2.10 -16.99 19.49
C ASP A 610 -1.84 -16.84 17.99
N ILE A 611 -2.03 -15.64 17.42
CA ILE A 611 -1.77 -15.32 16.00
C ILE A 611 -0.49 -14.48 15.79
N GLY A 612 0.29 -14.23 16.85
CA GLY A 612 1.51 -13.42 16.78
C GLY A 612 2.62 -14.11 15.97
N GLY A 613 2.91 -13.60 14.78
CA GLY A 613 3.85 -14.23 13.83
C GLY A 613 3.20 -15.19 12.83
N ASP A 614 1.86 -15.25 12.80
CA ASP A 614 1.11 -15.96 11.76
C ASP A 614 1.20 -15.23 10.41
N VAL A 615 1.40 -15.97 9.31
CA VAL A 615 1.51 -15.41 7.95
C VAL A 615 0.18 -14.90 7.39
N PHE A 616 -0.93 -15.18 8.07
CA PHE A 616 -2.27 -14.71 7.78
C PHE A 616 -2.81 -13.75 8.85
N TYR A 617 -1.96 -13.24 9.75
CA TYR A 617 -2.32 -12.32 10.84
C TYR A 617 -3.24 -11.16 10.39
N ASP A 618 -2.87 -10.45 9.33
CA ASP A 618 -3.66 -9.31 8.82
C ASP A 618 -5.05 -9.77 8.32
N ALA A 619 -5.12 -10.91 7.60
CA ALA A 619 -6.37 -11.49 7.11
C ALA A 619 -7.29 -11.98 8.23
N ILE A 620 -6.72 -12.56 9.31
CA ILE A 620 -7.45 -12.97 10.50
C ILE A 620 -8.05 -11.74 11.20
N LYS A 621 -7.28 -10.65 11.36
CA LYS A 621 -7.78 -9.39 11.94
C LYS A 621 -8.84 -8.74 11.07
N ALA A 622 -8.60 -8.63 9.76
CA ALA A 622 -9.52 -8.01 8.81
C ALA A 622 -10.91 -8.67 8.84
N LEU A 623 -10.94 -10.00 8.74
CA LEU A 623 -12.18 -10.78 8.78
C LEU A 623 -12.82 -10.79 10.19
N ALA A 624 -12.05 -10.62 11.26
CA ALA A 624 -12.61 -10.48 12.61
C ALA A 624 -13.28 -9.11 12.81
N CYS A 625 -12.67 -8.02 12.33
CA CYS A 625 -13.29 -6.69 12.34
C CYS A 625 -14.50 -6.60 11.40
N GLY A 626 -14.48 -7.32 10.27
CA GLY A 626 -15.65 -7.54 9.42
C GLY A 626 -16.76 -8.41 10.06
N ASN A 627 -16.58 -8.92 11.28
CA ASN A 627 -17.47 -9.87 11.97
C ASN A 627 -17.70 -11.19 11.19
N VAL A 628 -16.83 -11.50 10.23
CA VAL A 628 -16.86 -12.72 9.40
C VAL A 628 -16.33 -13.92 10.19
N VAL A 629 -15.23 -13.74 10.95
CA VAL A 629 -14.64 -14.78 11.81
C VAL A 629 -14.64 -14.38 13.28
N ASN A 630 -14.72 -15.39 14.15
CA ASN A 630 -14.59 -15.26 15.59
C ASN A 630 -13.49 -16.20 16.12
N GLY A 631 -12.97 -15.89 17.30
CA GLY A 631 -12.08 -16.79 18.04
C GLY A 631 -12.75 -18.07 18.50
N THR A 632 -11.96 -19.05 18.92
CA THR A 632 -12.40 -20.34 19.47
C THR A 632 -12.73 -20.28 20.96
N GLY A 633 -12.21 -19.29 21.69
CA GLY A 633 -12.58 -19.02 23.07
C GLY A 633 -11.58 -18.10 23.78
N GLY A 634 -12.07 -17.22 24.67
CA GLY A 634 -11.23 -16.25 25.36
C GLY A 634 -10.48 -15.34 24.39
N THR A 635 -9.15 -15.36 24.44
CA THR A 635 -8.23 -14.64 23.55
C THR A 635 -7.59 -15.55 22.48
N LEU A 636 -8.18 -16.70 22.16
CA LEU A 636 -7.63 -17.66 21.19
C LEU A 636 -8.41 -17.65 19.87
N PHE A 637 -7.68 -17.63 18.76
CA PHE A 637 -8.19 -17.86 17.42
C PHE A 637 -8.03 -19.31 16.95
N SER A 638 -7.05 -20.03 17.50
CA SER A 638 -6.61 -21.38 17.08
C SER A 638 -6.29 -21.46 15.58
N PRO A 639 -5.30 -20.69 15.08
CA PRO A 639 -5.00 -20.58 13.65
C PRO A 639 -4.79 -21.93 12.97
N ALA A 640 -3.96 -22.79 13.57
CA ALA A 640 -3.57 -24.07 12.98
C ALA A 640 -4.64 -25.18 13.03
N ALA A 641 -5.81 -24.95 13.66
CA ALA A 641 -6.87 -25.95 13.73
C ALA A 641 -7.63 -26.07 12.40
N ALA A 642 -8.10 -27.28 12.06
CA ALA A 642 -8.90 -27.53 10.86
C ALA A 642 -10.26 -26.80 10.92
N SER A 643 -10.73 -26.34 9.77
CA SER A 643 -12.03 -25.66 9.64
C SER A 643 -13.10 -26.58 9.05
N THR A 644 -14.32 -26.55 9.59
CA THR A 644 -15.41 -27.36 9.04
C THR A 644 -16.05 -26.73 7.80
N ARG A 645 -16.73 -27.55 7.00
CA ARG A 645 -17.49 -27.12 5.81
C ARG A 645 -18.56 -26.09 6.16
N ALA A 646 -19.24 -26.23 7.29
CA ALA A 646 -20.20 -25.24 7.80
C ALA A 646 -19.52 -23.91 8.20
N GLN A 647 -18.35 -23.97 8.84
CA GLN A 647 -17.57 -22.77 9.18
C GLN A 647 -17.15 -22.00 7.93
N PHE A 648 -16.59 -22.69 6.92
CA PHE A 648 -16.18 -22.01 5.70
C PHE A 648 -17.37 -21.46 4.90
N THR A 649 -18.49 -22.19 4.85
CA THR A 649 -19.71 -21.71 4.17
C THR A 649 -20.24 -20.42 4.80
N LYS A 650 -20.30 -20.33 6.14
CA LYS A 650 -20.65 -19.08 6.82
C LYS A 650 -19.66 -17.96 6.47
N ILE A 651 -18.36 -18.25 6.46
CA ILE A 651 -17.31 -17.25 6.20
C ILE A 651 -17.42 -16.71 4.77
N VAL A 652 -17.61 -17.57 3.78
CA VAL A 652 -17.86 -17.18 2.39
C VAL A 652 -19.15 -16.35 2.27
N CYS A 653 -20.25 -16.77 2.91
CA CYS A 653 -21.50 -15.99 2.89
C CYS A 653 -21.35 -14.58 3.48
N LEU A 654 -20.65 -14.43 4.60
CA LEU A 654 -20.48 -13.13 5.26
C LEU A 654 -19.46 -12.24 4.54
N ALA A 655 -18.33 -12.81 4.08
CA ALA A 655 -17.30 -12.07 3.35
C ALA A 655 -17.82 -11.44 2.05
N PHE A 656 -18.59 -12.21 1.28
CA PHE A 656 -19.09 -11.79 -0.03
C PHE A 656 -20.53 -11.26 0.00
N GLY A 657 -21.06 -10.92 1.20
CA GLY A 657 -22.37 -10.29 1.36
C GLY A 657 -23.55 -11.10 0.81
N VAL A 658 -23.44 -12.43 0.78
CA VAL A 658 -24.43 -13.33 0.17
C VAL A 658 -25.79 -13.13 0.85
N PRO A 659 -26.88 -12.81 0.11
CA PRO A 659 -28.20 -12.59 0.69
C PRO A 659 -28.67 -13.78 1.52
N ILE A 660 -28.89 -13.57 2.82
CA ILE A 660 -29.27 -14.63 3.77
C ILE A 660 -30.76 -14.94 3.60
N ASN A 661 -31.04 -15.90 2.74
CA ASN A 661 -32.36 -16.43 2.45
C ASN A 661 -32.70 -17.55 3.45
N THR A 662 -33.34 -17.21 4.56
CA THR A 662 -34.07 -18.21 5.36
C THR A 662 -35.37 -18.59 4.63
N PRO A 663 -35.68 -19.89 4.44
CA PRO A 663 -36.98 -20.30 3.91
C PRO A 663 -38.10 -19.96 4.91
N THR A 664 -38.74 -18.81 4.75
CA THR A 664 -39.76 -18.25 5.65
C THR A 664 -41.14 -18.91 5.57
N ALA A 665 -41.28 -19.97 4.77
CA ALA A 665 -42.48 -20.80 4.75
C ALA A 665 -42.79 -21.34 6.16
N THR A 666 -44.08 -21.45 6.50
CA THR A 666 -44.54 -22.07 7.76
C THR A 666 -45.62 -23.11 7.44
N PRO A 667 -45.35 -24.42 7.66
CA PRO A 667 -44.06 -24.99 8.05
C PRO A 667 -42.97 -24.70 6.99
N PRO A 668 -41.68 -24.66 7.38
CA PRO A 668 -40.60 -24.57 6.42
C PRO A 668 -40.62 -25.79 5.49
N GLY A 669 -40.13 -25.61 4.26
CA GLY A 669 -39.90 -26.73 3.35
C GLY A 669 -38.90 -27.73 3.94
N PRO A 670 -38.80 -28.94 3.36
CA PRO A 670 -37.72 -29.85 3.73
C PRO A 670 -36.37 -29.15 3.50
N PRO A 671 -35.38 -29.31 4.41
CA PRO A 671 -34.05 -28.75 4.22
C PRO A 671 -33.41 -29.35 2.97
N THR A 672 -32.56 -28.59 2.28
CA THR A 672 -31.95 -29.06 1.02
C THR A 672 -30.96 -30.19 1.26
N PHE A 673 -30.36 -30.25 2.46
CA PHE A 673 -29.48 -31.32 2.90
C PHE A 673 -30.04 -32.02 4.16
N PRO A 674 -30.23 -33.36 4.19
CA PRO A 674 -30.86 -34.07 5.30
C PRO A 674 -30.11 -33.97 6.64
N ASP A 675 -28.79 -33.72 6.60
CA ASP A 675 -27.92 -33.54 7.77
C ASP A 675 -27.76 -32.08 8.22
N VAL A 676 -28.49 -31.15 7.60
CA VAL A 676 -28.52 -29.73 8.00
C VAL A 676 -29.95 -29.33 8.35
N PRO A 677 -30.50 -29.78 9.49
CA PRO A 677 -31.84 -29.41 9.92
C PRO A 677 -31.95 -27.90 10.21
N PRO A 678 -33.15 -27.31 10.19
CA PRO A 678 -33.36 -25.87 10.48
C PRO A 678 -32.87 -25.39 11.86
N SER A 679 -32.56 -26.30 12.78
CA SER A 679 -31.95 -26.02 14.09
C SER A 679 -30.42 -26.01 14.09
N TYR A 680 -29.76 -26.41 12.99
CA TYR A 680 -28.31 -26.38 12.87
C TYR A 680 -27.81 -24.94 12.75
N TRP A 681 -26.77 -24.57 13.51
CA TRP A 681 -26.32 -23.18 13.67
C TRP A 681 -25.94 -22.48 12.36
N ALA A 682 -25.52 -23.24 11.33
CA ALA A 682 -25.16 -22.70 10.02
C ALA A 682 -26.26 -22.83 8.95
N TYR A 683 -27.45 -23.36 9.28
CA TYR A 683 -28.52 -23.70 8.32
C TYR A 683 -28.79 -22.59 7.31
N GLN A 684 -29.05 -21.36 7.78
CA GLN A 684 -29.33 -20.22 6.91
C GLN A 684 -28.19 -19.89 5.93
N TYR A 685 -26.93 -20.10 6.31
CA TYR A 685 -25.78 -19.86 5.44
C TYR A 685 -25.62 -20.98 4.42
N ILE A 686 -25.87 -22.23 4.81
CA ILE A 686 -25.78 -23.40 3.93
C ILE A 686 -26.89 -23.36 2.87
N GLU A 687 -28.14 -23.10 3.25
CA GLU A 687 -29.25 -22.93 2.32
C GLU A 687 -29.01 -21.73 1.38
N SER A 688 -28.54 -20.59 1.89
CA SER A 688 -28.22 -19.41 1.05
C SER A 688 -27.06 -19.67 0.10
N ALA A 689 -26.02 -20.38 0.53
CA ALA A 689 -24.88 -20.74 -0.31
C ALA A 689 -25.27 -21.74 -1.41
N HIS A 690 -26.19 -22.67 -1.15
CA HIS A 690 -26.74 -23.53 -2.19
C HIS A 690 -27.61 -22.72 -3.16
N ALA A 691 -28.49 -21.84 -2.65
CA ALA A 691 -29.33 -20.99 -3.50
C ALA A 691 -28.51 -20.05 -4.40
N ALA A 692 -27.33 -19.62 -3.95
CA ALA A 692 -26.37 -18.84 -4.71
C ALA A 692 -25.39 -19.68 -5.57
N GLY A 693 -25.54 -21.01 -5.64
CA GLY A 693 -24.68 -21.90 -6.45
C GLY A 693 -23.25 -22.10 -5.92
N ILE A 694 -22.93 -21.61 -4.73
CA ILE A 694 -21.59 -21.69 -4.11
C ILE A 694 -21.26 -23.13 -3.72
N ILE A 695 -22.26 -23.87 -3.22
CA ILE A 695 -22.13 -25.27 -2.78
C ILE A 695 -23.24 -26.16 -3.39
N SER A 696 -22.94 -27.45 -3.51
CA SER A 696 -23.84 -28.49 -4.02
C SER A 696 -23.96 -29.73 -3.12
N GLY A 697 -23.33 -29.72 -1.94
CA GLY A 697 -23.25 -30.88 -1.06
C GLY A 697 -22.37 -32.00 -1.61
N TYR A 698 -22.74 -33.24 -1.29
CA TYR A 698 -22.16 -34.49 -1.80
C TYR A 698 -23.20 -35.25 -2.64
N ALA A 699 -22.74 -36.22 -3.43
CA ALA A 699 -23.57 -36.96 -4.39
C ALA A 699 -24.61 -37.91 -3.77
N ASP A 700 -24.50 -38.17 -2.46
CA ASP A 700 -25.51 -38.89 -1.66
C ASP A 700 -26.58 -37.94 -1.07
N GLY A 701 -26.52 -36.65 -1.37
CA GLY A 701 -27.45 -35.62 -0.89
C GLY A 701 -27.11 -35.01 0.46
N TYR A 702 -26.01 -35.42 1.10
CA TYR A 702 -25.57 -34.90 2.39
C TYR A 702 -24.63 -33.70 2.23
N PHE A 703 -24.62 -32.75 3.16
CA PHE A 703 -23.66 -31.65 3.14
C PHE A 703 -22.37 -31.95 3.91
N ARG A 704 -22.45 -32.80 4.94
CA ARG A 704 -21.40 -33.09 5.94
C ARG A 704 -20.88 -31.82 6.64
N PRO A 705 -21.74 -31.09 7.39
CA PRO A 705 -21.43 -29.74 7.89
C PRO A 705 -20.23 -29.69 8.85
N ASP A 706 -20.09 -30.68 9.73
CA ASP A 706 -19.04 -30.73 10.75
C ASP A 706 -17.74 -31.41 10.27
N TYR A 707 -17.71 -31.93 9.04
CA TYR A 707 -16.48 -32.48 8.46
C TYR A 707 -15.53 -31.33 8.09
N PRO A 708 -14.20 -31.52 8.19
CA PRO A 708 -13.22 -30.60 7.64
C PRO A 708 -13.47 -30.30 6.15
N VAL A 709 -13.16 -29.08 5.72
CA VAL A 709 -13.16 -28.71 4.29
C VAL A 709 -11.72 -28.77 3.75
N THR A 710 -11.51 -29.49 2.64
CA THR A 710 -10.18 -29.59 2.04
C THR A 710 -9.82 -28.35 1.22
N ARG A 711 -8.53 -28.11 0.98
CA ARG A 711 -8.04 -27.03 0.10
C ARG A 711 -8.69 -27.02 -1.28
N ALA A 712 -8.96 -28.20 -1.88
CA ALA A 712 -9.67 -28.31 -3.14
C ALA A 712 -11.14 -27.89 -3.06
N GLN A 713 -11.87 -28.35 -2.02
CA GLN A 713 -13.26 -27.93 -1.80
C GLN A 713 -13.36 -26.42 -1.52
N ALA A 714 -12.41 -25.88 -0.76
CA ALA A 714 -12.35 -24.44 -0.49
C ALA A 714 -12.11 -23.64 -1.76
N SER A 715 -11.23 -24.12 -2.65
CA SER A 715 -10.97 -23.51 -3.97
C SER A 715 -12.22 -23.50 -4.86
N VAL A 716 -12.97 -24.60 -4.92
CA VAL A 716 -14.24 -24.64 -5.68
C VAL A 716 -15.26 -23.64 -5.15
N MET A 717 -15.45 -23.54 -3.83
CA MET A 717 -16.39 -22.58 -3.24
C MET A 717 -16.03 -21.12 -3.54
N ILE A 718 -14.75 -20.76 -3.50
CA ILE A 718 -14.29 -19.40 -3.84
C ILE A 718 -14.45 -19.12 -5.34
N GLN A 719 -14.10 -20.08 -6.20
CA GLN A 719 -14.34 -19.94 -7.64
C GLN A 719 -15.84 -19.81 -7.97
N ASN A 720 -16.72 -20.51 -7.25
CA ASN A 720 -18.17 -20.45 -7.48
C ASN A 720 -18.79 -19.11 -7.07
N ILE A 721 -18.31 -18.44 -6.01
CA ILE A 721 -18.81 -17.11 -5.64
C ILE A 721 -18.15 -15.99 -6.45
N LYS A 722 -16.84 -16.09 -6.74
CA LYS A 722 -16.10 -15.05 -7.46
C LYS A 722 -16.23 -15.12 -8.98
N GLN A 723 -16.56 -16.27 -9.58
CA GLN A 723 -16.77 -16.44 -11.02
C GLN A 723 -15.62 -15.89 -11.90
N TYR A 724 -14.36 -15.97 -11.42
CA TYR A 724 -13.19 -15.53 -12.18
C TYR A 724 -13.10 -16.25 -13.53
N THR A 725 -12.57 -15.55 -14.55
CA THR A 725 -12.36 -16.11 -15.89
C THR A 725 -11.56 -17.41 -15.82
N VAL A 726 -12.18 -18.53 -16.23
CA VAL A 726 -11.63 -19.87 -16.00
C VAL A 726 -10.30 -20.05 -16.74
N TYR A 727 -9.24 -20.26 -15.95
CA TYR A 727 -7.92 -20.67 -16.42
C TYR A 727 -7.75 -22.16 -16.17
N SER A 728 -7.52 -22.91 -17.25
CA SER A 728 -7.41 -24.38 -17.24
C SER A 728 -6.34 -24.80 -18.27
N PRO A 729 -5.05 -24.71 -17.92
CA PRO A 729 -3.96 -24.98 -18.85
C PRO A 729 -3.93 -26.47 -19.26
N PRO A 730 -3.36 -26.82 -20.43
CA PRO A 730 -3.21 -28.21 -20.84
C PRO A 730 -2.10 -28.96 -20.06
N ASN A 731 -1.18 -28.21 -19.43
CA ASN A 731 -0.16 -28.72 -18.51
C ASN A 731 -0.49 -28.19 -17.11
N PRO A 732 -0.70 -29.03 -16.09
CA PRO A 732 -0.92 -28.60 -14.71
C PRO A 732 0.22 -27.74 -14.17
N THR A 733 -0.12 -26.73 -13.37
CA THR A 733 0.85 -26.02 -12.52
C THR A 733 1.31 -26.92 -11.37
N PHE A 734 0.42 -27.80 -10.87
CA PHE A 734 0.66 -28.63 -9.69
C PHE A 734 0.75 -30.12 -10.02
N SER A 735 1.80 -30.78 -9.55
CA SER A 735 2.12 -32.18 -9.85
C SER A 735 1.18 -33.21 -9.21
N ASP A 736 0.30 -32.78 -8.31
CA ASP A 736 -0.70 -33.59 -7.60
C ASP A 736 -2.16 -33.15 -7.90
N VAL A 737 -2.37 -32.31 -8.91
CA VAL A 737 -3.70 -31.88 -9.38
C VAL A 737 -3.81 -32.16 -10.88
N PRO A 738 -4.18 -33.39 -11.30
CA PRO A 738 -4.27 -33.75 -12.71
C PRO A 738 -5.50 -33.09 -13.40
N PRO A 739 -5.51 -32.95 -14.74
CA PRO A 739 -6.56 -32.22 -15.47
C PRO A 739 -7.99 -32.79 -15.34
N ASP A 740 -8.13 -34.06 -14.94
CA ASP A 740 -9.39 -34.75 -14.69
C ASP A 740 -9.89 -34.63 -13.23
N TYR A 741 -9.13 -33.97 -12.36
CA TYR A 741 -9.53 -33.74 -10.97
C TYR A 741 -10.69 -32.72 -10.87
N PHE A 742 -11.69 -33.01 -10.03
CA PHE A 742 -12.93 -32.23 -9.95
C PHE A 742 -12.73 -30.72 -9.65
N ALA A 743 -11.62 -30.36 -9.00
CA ALA A 743 -11.27 -28.99 -8.65
C ALA A 743 -10.15 -28.40 -9.52
N TYR A 744 -9.69 -29.09 -10.58
CA TYR A 744 -8.54 -28.67 -11.40
C TYR A 744 -8.68 -27.23 -11.90
N SER A 745 -9.76 -26.93 -12.61
CA SER A 745 -10.03 -25.60 -13.15
C SER A 745 -10.16 -24.53 -12.05
N ALA A 746 -10.75 -24.83 -10.90
CA ALA A 746 -10.85 -23.90 -9.78
C ALA A 746 -9.49 -23.63 -9.12
N ILE A 747 -8.65 -24.65 -8.96
CA ILE A 747 -7.30 -24.52 -8.37
C ILE A 747 -6.39 -23.74 -9.32
N GLU A 748 -6.39 -24.07 -10.61
CA GLU A 748 -5.60 -23.36 -11.63
C GLU A 748 -6.07 -21.91 -11.81
N THR A 749 -7.38 -21.64 -11.82
CA THR A 749 -7.93 -20.28 -11.88
C THR A 749 -7.56 -19.45 -10.67
N LEU A 750 -7.70 -19.98 -9.45
CA LEU A 750 -7.35 -19.25 -8.23
C LEU A 750 -5.84 -19.09 -8.02
N ASN A 751 -5.01 -19.95 -8.63
CA ASN A 751 -3.56 -19.78 -8.66
C ASN A 751 -3.15 -18.72 -9.69
N HIS A 752 -3.77 -18.71 -10.88
CA HIS A 752 -3.59 -17.66 -11.89
C HIS A 752 -4.02 -16.28 -11.36
N ALA A 753 -5.12 -16.23 -10.61
CA ALA A 753 -5.56 -15.04 -9.87
C ALA A 753 -4.75 -14.79 -8.56
N MET A 754 -3.78 -15.63 -8.20
CA MET A 754 -2.92 -15.52 -6.99
C MET A 754 -3.62 -15.50 -5.62
N VAL A 755 -4.93 -15.81 -5.59
CA VAL A 755 -5.71 -16.08 -4.38
C VAL A 755 -5.04 -17.24 -3.61
N VAL A 756 -4.84 -18.38 -4.27
CA VAL A 756 -4.18 -19.56 -3.69
C VAL A 756 -2.75 -19.70 -4.19
N LYS A 757 -1.93 -20.47 -3.47
CA LYS A 757 -0.59 -20.91 -3.88
C LYS A 757 -0.38 -22.36 -3.47
N GLY A 758 0.48 -23.06 -4.23
CA GLY A 758 1.04 -24.36 -3.83
C GLY A 758 2.27 -24.23 -2.92
N TYR A 759 2.90 -25.37 -2.67
CA TYR A 759 4.11 -25.51 -1.86
C TYR A 759 5.36 -25.55 -2.76
N GLY A 760 6.53 -25.24 -2.19
CA GLY A 760 7.81 -25.17 -2.92
C GLY A 760 8.33 -26.49 -3.50
N ASP A 761 7.60 -27.60 -3.32
CA ASP A 761 7.86 -28.91 -3.93
C ASP A 761 7.06 -29.13 -5.24
N GLY A 762 6.26 -28.15 -5.67
CA GLY A 762 5.39 -28.27 -6.85
C GLY A 762 4.08 -29.02 -6.60
N THR A 763 3.60 -29.06 -5.35
CA THR A 763 2.30 -29.62 -4.97
C THR A 763 1.30 -28.55 -4.55
N PHE A 764 0.01 -28.82 -4.71
CA PHE A 764 -1.09 -28.03 -4.13
C PHE A 764 -1.65 -28.64 -2.85
N ARG A 765 -1.49 -29.96 -2.67
CA ARG A 765 -2.03 -30.78 -1.57
C ARG A 765 -3.56 -30.66 -1.47
N PRO A 766 -4.31 -30.99 -2.53
CA PRO A 766 -5.75 -30.73 -2.65
C PRO A 766 -6.62 -31.43 -1.59
N TYR A 767 -6.14 -32.56 -1.06
CA TYR A 767 -6.82 -33.35 -0.03
C TYR A 767 -6.50 -32.93 1.41
N LEU A 768 -5.59 -31.97 1.63
CA LEU A 768 -5.27 -31.50 2.97
C LEU A 768 -6.42 -30.60 3.49
N ASP A 769 -6.84 -30.85 4.74
CA ASP A 769 -7.83 -30.03 5.44
C ASP A 769 -7.33 -28.59 5.59
N ILE A 770 -8.18 -27.61 5.30
CA ILE A 770 -7.82 -26.21 5.46
C ILE A 770 -7.78 -25.84 6.94
N ARG A 771 -6.70 -25.15 7.33
CA ARG A 771 -6.56 -24.55 8.66
C ARG A 771 -7.33 -23.22 8.73
N ARG A 772 -7.68 -22.77 9.94
CA ARG A 772 -8.43 -21.51 10.16
C ARG A 772 -7.67 -20.26 9.70
N ASP A 773 -6.36 -20.25 9.83
CA ASP A 773 -5.48 -19.18 9.31
C ASP A 773 -5.45 -19.14 7.78
N GLU A 774 -5.20 -20.28 7.13
CA GLU A 774 -5.15 -20.41 5.68
C GLU A 774 -6.50 -20.12 5.01
N LEU A 775 -7.60 -20.49 5.67
CA LEU A 775 -8.96 -20.12 5.29
C LEU A 775 -9.14 -18.60 5.25
N CYS A 776 -8.75 -17.89 6.32
CA CYS A 776 -8.79 -16.43 6.34
C CYS A 776 -7.95 -15.83 5.21
N GLY A 777 -6.74 -16.34 4.98
CA GLY A 777 -5.86 -15.89 3.89
C GLY A 777 -6.45 -16.04 2.49
N ILE A 778 -7.14 -17.15 2.21
CA ILE A 778 -7.79 -17.39 0.91
C ILE A 778 -9.00 -16.46 0.75
N THR A 779 -9.88 -16.34 1.76
CA THR A 779 -11.05 -15.45 1.69
C THR A 779 -10.65 -13.99 1.54
N TYR A 780 -9.68 -13.51 2.33
CA TYR A 780 -9.25 -12.11 2.31
C TYR A 780 -8.72 -11.68 0.94
N LYS A 781 -7.86 -12.49 0.32
CA LYS A 781 -7.36 -12.21 -1.04
C LYS A 781 -8.45 -12.24 -2.10
N ALA A 782 -9.41 -13.17 -1.99
CA ALA A 782 -10.52 -13.25 -2.94
C ALA A 782 -11.45 -12.02 -2.88
N ILE A 783 -11.52 -11.32 -1.74
CA ILE A 783 -12.16 -9.99 -1.65
C ILE A 783 -11.34 -8.96 -2.45
N GLN A 784 -10.01 -8.91 -2.27
CA GLN A 784 -9.13 -7.91 -2.91
C GLN A 784 -8.98 -8.05 -4.43
N ILE A 785 -9.41 -9.17 -5.03
CA ILE A 785 -9.29 -9.45 -6.47
C ILE A 785 -10.67 -9.37 -7.13
N THR A 786 -10.83 -8.37 -7.99
CA THR A 786 -12.01 -8.12 -8.83
C THR A 786 -12.25 -9.19 -9.89
N THR A 787 -13.50 -9.33 -10.32
CA THR A 787 -13.83 -9.88 -11.65
C THR A 787 -13.53 -8.85 -12.75
N ASN A 788 -13.06 -9.32 -13.90
CA ASN A 788 -13.02 -8.52 -15.14
C ASN A 788 -14.40 -8.50 -15.82
#